data_AF-A0A4R9LPN9-F1
#
_entry.id   AF-A0A4R9LPN9-F1
#
_cell.length_a   1.000
_cell.length_b   1.000
_cell.length_c   1.000
_cell.angle_alpha   90.00
_cell.angle_beta   90.00
_cell.angle_gamma   90.00
#
_symmetry.space_group_name_H-M   'P 1'
#
loop_
_entity.id
_entity.type
_entity.pdbx_description
1 polymer ?
#
loop_
_entity_poly.entity_id
_entity_poly.type
_entity_poly.pdbx_seq_one_letter_code
_entity_poly.pdbx_strand_id
1 'polypeptide(L)'
;MKFLSKIKNPKIPLVLFLIVFFFGGAKNREPSESIESPVSLTTSDGAGLVLKSYESNTVLDGFFAFTEIKLSFYNPEDRQREGRFRIVLPDNAHLARFAMMIGNNWQEGEVVEKEKATRVYEDFLHRKQDPALLESDAGNEFSARVFPIPAKSEKKIIISYSSTLSSFPPAYILPIKGLPGIDEFQARVIFDEQEFGNRNDLLTSDLKTSTRKIVSLQKKNFKPTDDIRFEHKIKGNLLSQKGNLFAVEFVPIPEDKGEMISLEKLVVLVDTSASAALQYPETLVRLEKLLSDLNPKELHIFGFDTSLKFYGTGKKGVQKLKEVHPLGSSNLSLAISGIDKEIRMGDGRLLIVSDGVATAGEIQKSEITKILKKEKWISRLDFAVPGSYKDTGMIRSLLSLGKETGVLTLLSDDLASVAKKLSRKVFFNPVVSVPNAKWIFTGDISSLQPGDSITLFGELKSDDSKPQDSILFNGKKITGFHTVITEPVLFEREVTAARINRLLELSDKEENDDTAKGLSLQARELSIAHRVQCPLTSFLVLETEADYDRFQITRNSLADILTIGLGGLEVINRRQSENYGFLDPQNIEKRKQEKSKNREKVSKPKRNGRESEEKEDAKMVSGAPADTDRIADDELSSNTENTPSATSVNDISEEVSNSPPPIQQSDRLPERNNFRVESNSVSPEPPREPPEKREKIEPHTGNLKQFYKLLRNGENQKALEFAWEWRKETPEDILALLALGDSYHALNDHKNATRAYTSLVDYFPQRADIRRWAGEKLLAIGNYKDAIDTFEISLKNRPDHPSTYHLLAISYLKLNLWKDAHSVLIKGLNRQFPPRFQSVHDIFYDDLDLVYTIAKNSGITVIEPPNETNAKLKPKNLKKEIRFILVWETDANDVDFHIYDKSGNHAFYSKKELESGGQLYEDLTGGYGPECFRIINPKAFPYRLEAHYYSRGPMGYGMGALQVIRFDGEKKLDLETRNFVIMNDGAYIDLGTVK
;
A
#
# COMPACT_ATOMS: atom_id res chain seq x y z
N MET A 1 64.70 -25.49 12.56
CA MET A 1 65.95 -26.07 13.12
C MET A 1 65.86 -26.02 14.64
N LYS A 2 66.14 -27.13 15.36
CA LYS A 2 66.14 -27.27 16.85
C LYS A 2 64.78 -26.99 17.56
N PHE A 3 64.42 -27.53 18.73
CA PHE A 3 64.60 -28.83 19.44
C PHE A 3 63.76 -28.70 20.75
N LEU A 4 63.18 -29.72 21.40
CA LEU A 4 62.97 -31.16 21.15
C LEU A 4 61.67 -31.58 21.90
N SER A 5 61.22 -32.84 21.80
CA SER A 5 60.03 -33.39 22.48
C SER A 5 60.34 -34.34 23.65
N LYS A 6 59.40 -34.45 24.62
CA LYS A 6 59.07 -35.58 25.54
C LYS A 6 58.01 -35.04 26.54
N ILE A 7 57.01 -35.77 27.05
CA ILE A 7 56.95 -37.17 27.56
C ILE A 7 55.60 -37.84 27.17
N LYS A 8 55.56 -39.18 27.12
CA LYS A 8 54.34 -40.01 26.97
C LYS A 8 53.88 -40.63 28.31
N ASN A 9 52.55 -40.68 28.51
CA ASN A 9 51.70 -41.67 29.21
C ASN A 9 52.36 -43.01 29.65
N PRO A 10 51.91 -43.71 30.75
CA PRO A 10 50.58 -44.35 30.73
C PRO A 10 49.80 -44.73 32.05
N LYS A 11 48.46 -44.86 31.88
CA LYS A 11 47.50 -45.87 32.42
C LYS A 11 47.31 -46.10 33.94
N ILE A 12 46.03 -46.03 34.37
CA ILE A 12 45.26 -47.08 35.10
C ILE A 12 43.74 -46.87 34.79
N PRO A 13 42.87 -47.91 34.75
CA PRO A 13 41.51 -47.81 34.20
C PRO A 13 40.35 -48.01 35.20
N LEU A 14 39.12 -47.63 34.80
CA LEU A 14 37.76 -48.11 35.21
C LEU A 14 37.45 -48.15 36.74
N VAL A 15 36.34 -47.65 37.28
CA VAL A 15 34.92 -47.85 36.92
C VAL A 15 34.06 -46.77 37.59
N LEU A 16 33.14 -46.11 36.88
CA LEU A 16 31.67 -46.17 37.08
C LEU A 16 30.97 -45.14 36.15
N PHE A 17 29.75 -45.44 35.73
CA PHE A 17 29.02 -44.76 34.66
C PHE A 17 27.77 -44.07 35.23
N LEU A 18 27.53 -42.78 34.94
CA LEU A 18 26.15 -42.27 34.75
C LEU A 18 26.11 -40.91 34.00
N ILE A 19 25.81 -41.00 32.70
CA ILE A 19 24.95 -40.10 31.91
C ILE A 19 25.10 -38.57 32.10
N VAL A 20 25.84 -37.95 31.17
CA VAL A 20 25.51 -36.62 30.63
C VAL A 20 25.30 -36.80 29.12
N PHE A 21 24.16 -36.35 28.60
CA PHE A 21 23.87 -36.41 27.16
C PHE A 21 24.81 -35.47 26.38
N PHE A 22 25.34 -35.97 25.27
CA PHE A 22 26.35 -35.25 24.48
C PHE A 22 25.78 -34.03 23.76
N PHE A 23 26.46 -32.88 23.92
CA PHE A 23 26.33 -31.75 23.00
C PHE A 23 26.77 -32.18 21.60
N GLY A 24 25.83 -32.26 20.66
CA GLY A 24 26.13 -32.33 19.23
C GLY A 24 26.55 -30.94 18.74
N GLY A 25 27.79 -30.82 18.24
CA GLY A 25 28.34 -29.53 17.82
C GLY A 25 27.49 -28.85 16.75
N ALA A 26 27.17 -27.58 16.96
CA ALA A 26 26.57 -26.74 15.94
C ALA A 26 27.54 -26.60 14.76
N LYS A 27 27.28 -27.32 13.67
CA LYS A 27 27.80 -26.93 12.36
C LYS A 27 27.24 -25.54 12.07
N ASN A 28 28.12 -24.59 11.72
CA ASN A 28 27.71 -23.37 11.03
C ASN A 28 26.86 -23.78 9.83
N ARG A 29 25.55 -23.53 9.91
CA ARG A 29 24.72 -23.50 8.71
C ARG A 29 25.14 -22.24 7.98
N GLU A 30 25.51 -22.37 6.71
CA GLU A 30 25.59 -21.21 5.84
C GLU A 30 24.20 -20.54 5.85
N PRO A 31 24.12 -19.20 5.91
CA PRO A 31 22.84 -18.51 5.84
C PRO A 31 22.17 -18.88 4.51
N SER A 32 21.00 -19.52 4.59
CA SER A 32 20.19 -19.80 3.41
C SER A 32 19.71 -18.48 2.79
N GLU A 33 19.92 -18.29 1.48
CA GLU A 33 19.39 -17.14 0.73
C GLU A 33 17.90 -16.96 1.02
N SER A 34 17.56 -15.93 1.79
CA SER A 34 16.19 -15.61 2.22
C SER A 34 15.59 -14.56 1.29
N ILE A 35 15.36 -14.99 0.05
CA ILE A 35 14.76 -14.16 -1.01
C ILE A 35 13.28 -13.92 -0.70
N GLU A 36 12.86 -12.66 -0.74
CA GLU A 36 11.46 -12.26 -0.56
C GLU A 36 10.58 -12.86 -1.66
N SER A 37 9.39 -13.34 -1.27
CA SER A 37 8.50 -14.03 -2.20
C SER A 37 7.77 -13.02 -3.10
N PRO A 38 7.75 -13.19 -4.43
CA PRO A 38 7.08 -12.25 -5.33
C PRO A 38 5.56 -12.27 -5.20
N VAL A 39 5.00 -13.31 -4.56
CA VAL A 39 3.57 -13.48 -4.28
C VAL A 39 3.39 -14.04 -2.87
N SER A 40 2.47 -13.47 -2.08
CA SER A 40 2.08 -14.00 -0.78
C SER A 40 0.60 -13.77 -0.46
N LEU A 41 0.06 -14.56 0.47
CA LEU A 41 -1.20 -14.29 1.14
C LEU A 41 -1.00 -14.59 2.62
N THR A 42 -0.86 -13.54 3.43
CA THR A 42 -0.74 -13.62 4.88
C THR A 42 -2.09 -13.34 5.53
N THR A 43 -2.38 -13.94 6.68
CA THR A 43 -3.56 -13.59 7.48
C THR A 43 -3.39 -12.21 8.13
N SER A 44 -4.46 -11.68 8.72
CA SER A 44 -4.46 -10.42 9.49
C SER A 44 -3.46 -10.36 10.66
N ASP A 45 -3.01 -11.50 11.18
CA ASP A 45 -1.93 -11.65 12.18
C ASP A 45 -0.56 -12.01 11.55
N GLY A 46 -0.40 -11.83 10.23
CA GLY A 46 0.87 -12.02 9.54
C GLY A 46 1.28 -13.48 9.25
N ALA A 47 0.49 -14.47 9.69
CA ALA A 47 0.78 -15.87 9.40
C ALA A 47 0.52 -16.21 7.92
N GLY A 48 1.51 -16.79 7.23
CA GLY A 48 1.39 -17.16 5.82
C GLY A 48 0.39 -18.30 5.58
N LEU A 49 -0.54 -18.11 4.64
CA LEU A 49 -1.33 -19.21 4.10
C LEU A 49 -0.51 -20.05 3.12
N VAL A 50 -0.86 -21.33 2.99
CA VAL A 50 -0.12 -22.26 2.15
C VAL A 50 -0.47 -22.01 0.68
N LEU A 51 0.48 -21.55 -0.12
CA LEU A 51 0.34 -21.46 -1.59
C LEU A 51 0.30 -22.88 -2.17
N LYS A 52 -0.90 -23.39 -2.41
CA LYS A 52 -1.15 -24.76 -2.84
C LYS A 52 -0.93 -24.95 -4.34
N SER A 53 -1.45 -24.03 -5.15
CA SER A 53 -1.27 -24.08 -6.60
C SER A 53 -0.87 -22.73 -7.18
N TYR A 54 0.03 -22.76 -8.15
CA TYR A 54 0.44 -21.62 -8.96
C TYR A 54 0.35 -22.03 -10.42
N GLU A 55 -0.56 -21.41 -11.19
CA GLU A 55 -0.65 -21.59 -12.63
C GLU A 55 -0.44 -20.25 -13.34
N SER A 56 0.60 -20.13 -14.16
CA SER A 56 0.85 -18.97 -15.02
C SER A 56 0.68 -19.32 -16.50
N ASN A 57 0.01 -18.43 -17.23
CA ASN A 57 -0.03 -18.41 -18.69
C ASN A 57 0.54 -17.06 -19.15
N THR A 58 1.45 -17.08 -20.13
CA THR A 58 2.06 -15.87 -20.71
C THR A 58 1.98 -15.90 -22.22
N VAL A 59 1.69 -14.76 -22.84
CA VAL A 59 1.91 -14.50 -24.27
C VAL A 59 3.04 -13.47 -24.42
N LEU A 60 4.04 -13.78 -25.23
CA LEU A 60 5.09 -12.86 -25.68
C LEU A 60 4.83 -12.49 -27.14
N ASP A 61 4.87 -11.19 -27.45
CA ASP A 61 4.39 -10.67 -28.72
C ASP A 61 5.11 -9.33 -29.03
N GLY A 62 6.01 -9.33 -30.01
CA GLY A 62 6.92 -8.20 -30.27
C GLY A 62 7.85 -7.91 -29.08
N PHE A 63 7.66 -6.77 -28.42
CA PHE A 63 8.38 -6.39 -27.18
C PHE A 63 7.41 -6.14 -26.00
N PHE A 64 6.25 -6.77 -26.04
CA PHE A 64 5.27 -6.80 -24.96
C PHE A 64 5.07 -8.22 -24.43
N ALA A 65 4.63 -8.31 -23.19
CA ALA A 65 4.11 -9.54 -22.61
C ALA A 65 2.73 -9.29 -21.99
N PHE A 66 1.91 -10.34 -21.98
CA PHE A 66 0.70 -10.41 -21.17
C PHE A 66 0.73 -11.70 -20.35
N THR A 67 0.51 -11.61 -19.05
CA THR A 67 0.60 -12.72 -18.10
C THR A 67 -0.69 -12.82 -17.30
N GLU A 68 -1.29 -14.01 -17.25
CA GLU A 68 -2.40 -14.37 -16.36
C GLU A 68 -1.90 -15.43 -15.36
N ILE A 69 -2.01 -15.13 -14.07
CA ILE A 69 -1.61 -15.99 -12.95
C ILE A 69 -2.86 -16.38 -12.15
N LYS A 70 -2.99 -17.68 -11.85
CA LYS A 70 -4.01 -18.23 -10.97
C LYS A 70 -3.37 -18.86 -9.75
N LEU A 71 -3.91 -18.53 -8.60
CA LEU A 71 -3.37 -18.91 -7.31
C LEU A 71 -4.46 -19.61 -6.51
N SER A 72 -4.11 -20.69 -5.81
CA SER A 72 -4.93 -21.27 -4.76
C SER A 72 -4.14 -21.26 -3.46
N PHE A 73 -4.72 -20.64 -2.44
CA PHE A 73 -4.16 -20.60 -1.08
C PHE A 73 -5.04 -21.41 -0.14
N TYR A 74 -4.44 -22.29 0.65
CA TYR A 74 -5.12 -23.12 1.62
C TYR A 74 -4.97 -22.55 3.04
N ASN A 75 -6.10 -22.45 3.75
CA ASN A 75 -6.14 -22.13 5.17
C ASN A 75 -6.03 -23.41 6.01
N PRO A 76 -4.90 -23.64 6.72
CA PRO A 76 -4.73 -24.83 7.54
C PRO A 76 -5.46 -24.78 8.88
N GLU A 77 -6.03 -23.64 9.28
CA GLU A 77 -6.70 -23.48 10.56
C GLU A 77 -8.16 -23.99 10.56
N ASP A 78 -8.66 -24.28 11.76
CA ASP A 78 -10.05 -24.65 12.05
C ASP A 78 -10.98 -23.43 12.19
N ARG A 79 -10.57 -22.25 11.69
CA ARG A 79 -11.36 -21.00 11.71
C ARG A 79 -11.21 -20.19 10.43
N GLN A 80 -12.23 -19.38 10.15
CA GLN A 80 -12.23 -18.40 9.06
C GLN A 80 -11.27 -17.24 9.36
N ARG A 81 -10.64 -16.69 8.31
CA ARG A 81 -9.67 -15.57 8.38
C ARG A 81 -9.94 -14.51 7.31
N GLU A 82 -9.47 -13.28 7.57
CA GLU A 82 -9.09 -12.31 6.54
C GLU A 82 -7.61 -12.51 6.19
N GLY A 83 -7.24 -12.30 4.91
CA GLY A 83 -5.84 -12.25 4.50
C GLY A 83 -5.50 -11.06 3.61
N ARG A 84 -4.26 -10.58 3.70
CA ARG A 84 -3.64 -9.62 2.78
C ARG A 84 -2.92 -10.40 1.69
N PHE A 85 -3.51 -10.45 0.51
CA PHE A 85 -2.83 -10.87 -0.70
C PHE A 85 -1.80 -9.80 -1.08
N ARG A 86 -0.61 -10.18 -1.55
CA ARG A 86 0.44 -9.28 -2.01
C ARG A 86 1.13 -9.86 -3.24
N ILE A 87 1.40 -9.01 -4.24
CA ILE A 87 2.21 -9.33 -5.41
C ILE A 87 3.12 -8.16 -5.77
N VAL A 88 4.38 -8.45 -6.10
CA VAL A 88 5.29 -7.49 -6.74
C VAL A 88 5.28 -7.77 -8.23
N LEU A 89 4.85 -6.79 -9.04
CA LEU A 89 4.87 -6.92 -10.50
C LEU A 89 6.25 -6.53 -11.08
N PRO A 90 6.61 -6.99 -12.29
CA PRO A 90 7.78 -6.51 -13.01
C PRO A 90 7.75 -4.99 -13.25
N ASP A 91 8.93 -4.39 -13.48
CA ASP A 91 9.00 -3.01 -13.94
C ASP A 91 8.20 -2.79 -15.23
N ASN A 92 7.54 -1.63 -15.34
CA ASN A 92 6.65 -1.28 -16.45
C ASN A 92 5.45 -2.23 -16.65
N ALA A 93 5.05 -2.98 -15.62
CA ALA A 93 3.84 -3.79 -15.67
C ALA A 93 2.57 -2.98 -15.33
N HIS A 94 1.47 -3.32 -15.98
CA HIS A 94 0.17 -2.67 -15.85
C HIS A 94 -0.92 -3.71 -15.55
N LEU A 95 -1.51 -3.61 -14.37
CA LEU A 95 -2.55 -4.54 -13.92
C LEU A 95 -3.81 -4.41 -14.80
N ALA A 96 -4.37 -5.56 -15.19
CA ALA A 96 -5.43 -5.68 -16.19
C ALA A 96 -6.67 -6.44 -15.72
N ARG A 97 -6.48 -7.41 -14.82
CA ARG A 97 -7.55 -8.22 -14.26
C ARG A 97 -7.22 -8.55 -12.82
N PHE A 98 -8.23 -8.46 -11.97
CA PHE A 98 -8.24 -9.05 -10.64
C PHE A 98 -9.60 -9.73 -10.48
N ALA A 99 -9.61 -11.02 -10.17
CA ALA A 99 -10.85 -11.77 -9.97
C ALA A 99 -10.69 -12.77 -8.82
N MET A 100 -11.78 -13.03 -8.11
CA MET A 100 -11.83 -13.91 -6.95
C MET A 100 -12.92 -14.97 -7.14
N MET A 101 -12.67 -16.20 -6.69
CA MET A 101 -13.75 -17.20 -6.67
C MET A 101 -14.65 -16.96 -5.44
N ILE A 102 -15.94 -16.76 -5.71
CA ILE A 102 -17.00 -16.59 -4.71
C ILE A 102 -18.07 -17.65 -4.99
N GLY A 103 -18.36 -18.49 -4.00
CA GLY A 103 -19.07 -19.75 -4.22
C GLY A 103 -18.36 -20.60 -5.28
N ASN A 104 -19.06 -20.92 -6.37
CA ASN A 104 -18.53 -21.70 -7.50
C ASN A 104 -18.17 -20.83 -8.73
N ASN A 105 -18.29 -19.51 -8.64
CA ASN A 105 -18.16 -18.59 -9.78
C ASN A 105 -16.96 -17.65 -9.62
N TRP A 106 -16.35 -17.26 -10.74
CA TRP A 106 -15.36 -16.19 -10.78
C TRP A 106 -16.06 -14.84 -10.79
N GLN A 107 -15.77 -14.00 -9.80
CA GLN A 107 -16.23 -12.61 -9.75
C GLN A 107 -15.10 -11.68 -10.16
N GLU A 108 -15.33 -10.94 -11.25
CA GLU A 108 -14.38 -9.99 -11.83
C GLU A 108 -14.42 -8.66 -11.08
N GLY A 109 -13.25 -8.13 -10.72
CA GLY A 109 -13.13 -6.79 -10.15
C GLY A 109 -13.32 -5.70 -11.20
N GLU A 110 -13.85 -4.56 -10.78
CA GLU A 110 -13.98 -3.35 -11.60
C GLU A 110 -12.93 -2.31 -11.21
N VAL A 111 -12.43 -1.54 -12.17
CA VAL A 111 -11.57 -0.37 -11.88
C VAL A 111 -12.47 0.78 -11.44
N VAL A 112 -12.28 1.24 -10.20
CA VAL A 112 -13.10 2.27 -9.54
C VAL A 112 -12.18 3.34 -8.96
N GLU A 113 -12.67 4.58 -8.85
CA GLU A 113 -12.00 5.62 -8.07
C GLU A 113 -11.63 5.13 -6.66
N LYS A 114 -10.39 5.37 -6.24
CA LYS A 114 -9.84 4.85 -4.98
C LYS A 114 -10.71 5.15 -3.75
N GLU A 115 -11.04 6.42 -3.49
CA GLU A 115 -11.89 6.81 -2.36
C GLU A 115 -13.30 6.23 -2.39
N LYS A 116 -13.84 5.96 -3.59
CA LYS A 116 -15.13 5.29 -3.75
C LYS A 116 -14.98 3.80 -3.44
N ALA A 117 -13.94 3.14 -3.97
CA ALA A 117 -13.67 1.73 -3.75
C ALA A 117 -13.47 1.39 -2.27
N THR A 118 -12.67 2.18 -1.53
CA THR A 118 -12.45 1.98 -0.08
C THR A 118 -13.75 2.10 0.72
N ARG A 119 -14.56 3.13 0.46
CA ARG A 119 -15.86 3.32 1.17
C ARG A 119 -16.82 2.17 0.93
N VAL A 120 -16.95 1.72 -0.33
CA VAL A 120 -17.82 0.59 -0.68
C VAL A 120 -17.32 -0.70 -0.02
N TYR A 121 -16.01 -0.95 -0.03
CA TYR A 121 -15.42 -2.14 0.58
C TYR A 121 -15.73 -2.25 2.09
N GLU A 122 -15.54 -1.18 2.86
CA GLU A 122 -15.86 -1.18 4.29
C GLU A 122 -17.37 -1.37 4.54
N ASP A 123 -18.24 -0.70 3.76
CA ASP A 123 -19.71 -0.87 3.80
C ASP A 123 -20.18 -2.33 3.58
N PHE A 124 -19.38 -3.18 2.92
CA PHE A 124 -19.63 -4.62 2.75
C PHE A 124 -19.06 -5.48 3.88
N LEU A 125 -17.95 -5.10 4.51
CA LEU A 125 -17.42 -5.83 5.68
C LEU A 125 -18.43 -5.86 6.83
N HIS A 126 -19.16 -4.76 7.07
CA HIS A 126 -20.29 -4.68 8.00
C HIS A 126 -21.34 -5.77 7.78
N ARG A 127 -21.56 -6.15 6.51
CA ARG A 127 -22.62 -7.09 6.09
C ARG A 127 -22.18 -8.55 6.15
N LYS A 128 -20.90 -8.80 6.49
CA LYS A 128 -20.25 -10.13 6.44
C LYS A 128 -20.31 -10.79 5.05
N GLN A 129 -20.31 -9.97 3.99
CA GLN A 129 -20.25 -10.41 2.59
C GLN A 129 -18.79 -10.54 2.11
N ASP A 130 -18.60 -10.92 0.83
CA ASP A 130 -17.31 -11.33 0.24
C ASP A 130 -16.65 -10.26 -0.69
N PRO A 131 -16.38 -9.00 -0.27
CA PRO A 131 -15.70 -8.05 -1.14
C PRO A 131 -14.20 -8.35 -1.19
N ALA A 132 -13.56 -7.97 -2.30
CA ALA A 132 -12.10 -7.85 -2.36
C ALA A 132 -11.70 -6.51 -2.98
N LEU A 133 -10.84 -5.77 -2.29
CA LEU A 133 -10.28 -4.50 -2.74
C LEU A 133 -8.79 -4.70 -2.97
N LEU A 134 -8.34 -4.54 -4.22
CA LEU A 134 -6.94 -4.52 -4.61
C LEU A 134 -6.49 -3.09 -4.93
N GLU A 135 -5.40 -2.67 -4.30
CA GLU A 135 -4.83 -1.34 -4.44
C GLU A 135 -3.32 -1.42 -4.76
N SER A 136 -2.77 -0.37 -5.35
CA SER A 136 -1.32 -0.17 -5.41
C SER A 136 -0.80 0.24 -4.03
N ASP A 137 0.19 -0.50 -3.52
CA ASP A 137 1.02 -0.14 -2.38
C ASP A 137 2.15 0.81 -2.86
N ALA A 138 3.33 0.77 -2.22
CA ALA A 138 4.46 1.58 -2.66
C ALA A 138 5.10 1.01 -3.95
N GLY A 139 5.06 1.81 -5.02
CA GLY A 139 5.67 1.46 -6.31
C GLY A 139 4.97 0.31 -7.04
N ASN A 140 5.73 -0.72 -7.45
CA ASN A 140 5.22 -1.85 -8.25
C ASN A 140 4.60 -3.00 -7.39
N GLU A 141 4.41 -2.77 -6.10
CA GLU A 141 3.72 -3.69 -5.18
C GLU A 141 2.20 -3.43 -5.19
N PHE A 142 1.42 -4.51 -5.25
CA PHE A 142 -0.05 -4.48 -5.15
C PHE A 142 -0.49 -5.39 -4.02
N SER A 143 -1.39 -4.93 -3.17
CA SER A 143 -2.05 -5.79 -2.20
C SER A 143 -3.56 -5.77 -2.31
N ALA A 144 -4.18 -6.88 -1.92
CA ALA A 144 -5.62 -7.00 -1.84
C ALA A 144 -6.06 -7.53 -0.49
N ARG A 145 -7.11 -6.96 0.09
CA ARG A 145 -7.77 -7.54 1.25
C ARG A 145 -8.73 -8.61 0.77
N VAL A 146 -8.50 -9.84 1.23
CA VAL A 146 -9.21 -11.05 0.81
C VAL A 146 -9.97 -11.60 2.00
N PHE A 147 -11.28 -11.43 1.98
CA PHE A 147 -12.21 -11.96 2.97
C PHE A 147 -13.41 -12.58 2.24
N PRO A 148 -14.06 -13.61 2.83
CA PRO A 148 -13.56 -14.52 3.84
C PRO A 148 -12.64 -15.60 3.24
N ILE A 149 -11.78 -16.15 4.08
CA ILE A 149 -11.00 -17.36 3.80
C ILE A 149 -11.46 -18.44 4.81
N PRO A 150 -12.36 -19.36 4.41
CA PRO A 150 -12.98 -20.30 5.36
C PRO A 150 -11.97 -21.29 5.98
N ALA A 151 -12.36 -21.92 7.09
CA ALA A 151 -11.59 -22.97 7.75
C ALA A 151 -11.32 -24.16 6.81
N LYS A 152 -10.11 -24.75 6.86
CA LYS A 152 -9.71 -25.93 6.06
C LYS A 152 -10.05 -25.85 4.57
N SER A 153 -10.04 -24.64 4.00
CA SER A 153 -10.57 -24.36 2.66
C SER A 153 -9.55 -23.64 1.78
N GLU A 154 -9.76 -23.72 0.47
CA GLU A 154 -9.00 -22.99 -0.54
C GLU A 154 -9.67 -21.66 -0.91
N LYS A 155 -8.89 -20.58 -1.04
CA LYS A 155 -9.32 -19.34 -1.69
C LYS A 155 -8.54 -19.18 -2.99
N LYS A 156 -9.25 -18.92 -4.10
CA LYS A 156 -8.65 -18.82 -5.45
C LYS A 156 -8.77 -17.41 -6.02
N ILE A 157 -7.68 -16.97 -6.64
CA ILE A 157 -7.48 -15.60 -7.15
C ILE A 157 -6.92 -15.69 -8.57
N ILE A 158 -7.37 -14.81 -9.47
CA ILE A 158 -6.79 -14.56 -10.79
C ILE A 158 -6.25 -13.13 -10.82
N ILE A 159 -5.03 -12.98 -11.32
CA ILE A 159 -4.41 -11.70 -11.64
C ILE A 159 -3.90 -11.75 -13.06
N SER A 160 -4.18 -10.72 -13.86
CA SER A 160 -3.53 -10.55 -15.16
C SER A 160 -2.91 -9.18 -15.29
N TYR A 161 -1.72 -9.09 -15.89
CA TYR A 161 -1.00 -7.86 -16.17
C TYR A 161 -0.36 -7.90 -17.57
N SER A 162 -0.25 -6.74 -18.20
CA SER A 162 0.62 -6.51 -19.36
C SER A 162 1.94 -5.87 -18.92
N SER A 163 3.00 -5.96 -19.72
CA SER A 163 4.29 -5.32 -19.42
C SER A 163 5.15 -5.12 -20.67
N THR A 164 5.95 -4.06 -20.70
CA THR A 164 6.98 -3.82 -21.73
C THR A 164 8.28 -4.57 -21.41
N LEU A 165 9.03 -4.97 -22.44
CA LEU A 165 10.31 -5.68 -22.29
C LEU A 165 11.50 -4.73 -22.39
N SER A 166 11.77 -3.97 -21.33
CA SER A 166 12.71 -2.82 -21.29
C SER A 166 14.18 -3.18 -21.02
N SER A 167 14.69 -4.27 -21.60
CA SER A 167 16.12 -4.62 -21.56
C SER A 167 16.71 -4.64 -22.97
N PHE A 168 18.04 -4.65 -23.10
CA PHE A 168 18.67 -4.83 -24.41
C PHE A 168 19.60 -6.06 -24.50
N PRO A 169 19.29 -7.05 -25.36
CA PRO A 169 18.04 -7.20 -26.10
C PRO A 169 16.81 -7.37 -25.19
N PRO A 170 15.59 -7.11 -25.68
CA PRO A 170 14.35 -7.24 -24.90
C PRO A 170 14.21 -8.64 -24.31
N ALA A 171 13.93 -8.73 -23.01
CA ALA A 171 13.82 -9.99 -22.30
C ALA A 171 12.63 -9.98 -21.34
N TYR A 172 11.90 -11.09 -21.33
CA TYR A 172 10.83 -11.36 -20.39
C TYR A 172 11.34 -12.20 -19.23
N ILE A 173 10.92 -11.83 -18.01
CA ILE A 173 11.19 -12.56 -16.78
C ILE A 173 9.84 -12.77 -16.07
N LEU A 174 9.45 -14.03 -15.85
CA LEU A 174 8.38 -14.37 -14.91
C LEU A 174 9.01 -14.58 -13.52
N PRO A 175 8.76 -13.70 -12.54
CA PRO A 175 9.33 -13.81 -11.20
C PRO A 175 8.70 -14.97 -10.44
N ILE A 176 9.47 -16.05 -10.27
CA ILE A 176 9.08 -17.22 -9.47
C ILE A 176 10.15 -17.62 -8.44
N LYS A 177 11.38 -17.10 -8.56
CA LYS A 177 12.42 -17.27 -7.54
C LYS A 177 11.92 -16.75 -6.19
N GLY A 178 12.12 -17.51 -5.12
CA GLY A 178 11.66 -17.14 -3.78
C GLY A 178 10.21 -17.50 -3.46
N LEU A 179 9.45 -18.11 -4.39
CA LEU A 179 8.17 -18.73 -4.03
C LEU A 179 8.37 -19.86 -2.99
N PRO A 180 7.38 -20.10 -2.11
CA PRO A 180 7.41 -21.20 -1.15
C PRO A 180 7.36 -22.57 -1.86
N GLY A 181 7.29 -23.66 -1.11
CA GLY A 181 6.95 -24.97 -1.70
C GLY A 181 5.49 -24.96 -2.17
N ILE A 182 5.26 -25.37 -3.43
CA ILE A 182 3.95 -25.37 -4.09
C ILE A 182 3.58 -26.81 -4.45
N ASP A 183 2.40 -27.27 -4.03
CA ASP A 183 1.93 -28.65 -4.29
C ASP A 183 1.77 -28.89 -5.80
N GLU A 184 1.15 -27.94 -6.52
CA GLU A 184 0.92 -28.01 -7.97
C GLU A 184 1.38 -26.72 -8.68
N PHE A 185 2.48 -26.82 -9.42
CA PHE A 185 3.04 -25.72 -10.20
C PHE A 185 2.87 -25.96 -11.70
N GLN A 186 2.32 -24.97 -12.40
CA GLN A 186 2.22 -24.93 -13.85
C GLN A 186 2.64 -23.56 -14.38
N ALA A 187 3.52 -23.53 -15.37
CA ALA A 187 3.83 -22.33 -16.13
C ALA A 187 3.76 -22.65 -17.63
N ARG A 188 3.11 -21.80 -18.43
CA ARG A 188 2.95 -21.95 -19.87
C ARG A 188 3.26 -20.65 -20.58
N VAL A 189 4.16 -20.68 -21.56
CA VAL A 189 4.53 -19.49 -22.35
C VAL A 189 4.29 -19.75 -23.84
N ILE A 190 3.60 -18.80 -24.47
CA ILE A 190 3.25 -18.78 -25.90
C ILE A 190 4.05 -17.66 -26.55
N PHE A 191 4.83 -17.96 -27.59
CA PHE A 191 5.71 -16.98 -28.25
C PHE A 191 5.96 -17.37 -29.72
N ASP A 192 6.42 -16.43 -30.55
CA ASP A 192 6.93 -16.78 -31.89
C ASP A 192 8.39 -17.27 -31.79
N GLU A 193 8.66 -18.47 -32.32
CA GLU A 193 10.01 -19.07 -32.31
C GLU A 193 11.00 -18.31 -33.22
N GLN A 194 10.56 -17.38 -34.06
CA GLN A 194 11.42 -16.47 -34.81
C GLN A 194 11.83 -15.24 -33.99
N GLU A 195 10.95 -14.74 -33.12
CA GLU A 195 11.18 -13.55 -32.28
C GLU A 195 11.93 -13.89 -30.99
N PHE A 196 11.56 -14.96 -30.28
CA PHE A 196 12.11 -15.27 -28.95
C PHE A 196 12.92 -16.56 -28.88
N GLY A 197 13.96 -16.54 -28.04
CA GLY A 197 14.71 -17.69 -27.56
C GLY A 197 14.39 -18.00 -26.11
N ASN A 198 14.17 -19.28 -25.80
CA ASN A 198 14.13 -19.78 -24.43
C ASN A 198 15.57 -19.98 -23.93
N ARG A 199 15.91 -19.47 -22.73
CA ARG A 199 17.20 -19.73 -22.06
C ARG A 199 17.14 -20.80 -20.97
N ASN A 200 15.95 -21.30 -20.62
CA ASN A 200 15.78 -22.28 -19.54
C ASN A 200 15.57 -23.70 -20.09
N ASP A 201 16.53 -24.59 -19.83
CA ASP A 201 16.46 -26.03 -20.14
C ASP A 201 15.33 -26.78 -19.40
N LEU A 202 14.68 -26.13 -18.43
CA LEU A 202 13.61 -26.70 -17.60
C LEU A 202 12.25 -26.82 -18.31
N LEU A 203 12.03 -26.11 -19.42
CA LEU A 203 10.73 -26.03 -20.12
C LEU A 203 10.60 -27.10 -21.23
N THR A 204 9.51 -27.86 -21.23
CA THR A 204 9.19 -28.82 -22.31
C THR A 204 8.42 -28.14 -23.45
N SER A 205 8.64 -28.62 -24.68
CA SER A 205 7.98 -28.10 -25.88
C SER A 205 6.79 -28.99 -26.25
N ASP A 206 5.59 -28.59 -25.89
CA ASP A 206 4.43 -29.47 -25.92
C ASP A 206 3.66 -29.40 -27.25
N LEU A 207 3.60 -28.22 -27.88
CA LEU A 207 2.83 -27.97 -29.11
C LEU A 207 3.50 -26.96 -30.04
N LYS A 208 3.53 -27.28 -31.34
CA LYS A 208 3.81 -26.33 -32.43
C LYS A 208 2.53 -26.01 -33.19
N THR A 209 2.16 -24.75 -33.24
CA THR A 209 1.29 -24.22 -34.32
C THR A 209 2.17 -23.64 -35.44
N SER A 210 1.60 -23.20 -36.56
CA SER A 210 2.38 -22.86 -37.76
C SER A 210 3.31 -21.64 -37.62
N THR A 211 3.21 -20.86 -36.54
CA THR A 211 4.13 -19.76 -36.19
C THR A 211 4.41 -19.70 -34.68
N ARG A 212 3.36 -19.69 -33.84
CA ARG A 212 3.49 -19.66 -32.38
C ARG A 212 3.84 -21.03 -31.79
N LYS A 213 4.86 -21.06 -30.94
CA LYS A 213 5.30 -22.20 -30.12
C LYS A 213 4.73 -22.09 -28.71
N ILE A 214 4.41 -23.23 -28.12
CA ILE A 214 3.98 -23.34 -26.72
C ILE A 214 5.03 -24.18 -25.98
N VAL A 215 5.54 -23.65 -24.87
CA VAL A 215 6.34 -24.41 -23.92
C VAL A 215 5.68 -24.37 -22.53
N SER A 216 5.82 -25.43 -21.76
CA SER A 216 5.34 -25.45 -20.38
C SER A 216 6.31 -26.12 -19.40
N LEU A 217 6.04 -25.89 -18.12
CA LEU A 217 6.68 -26.53 -16.98
C LEU A 217 5.57 -26.93 -16.03
N GLN A 218 5.35 -28.24 -15.87
CA GLN A 218 4.50 -28.81 -14.83
C GLN A 218 5.35 -29.54 -13.80
N LYS A 219 5.15 -29.23 -12.51
CA LYS A 219 5.84 -29.87 -11.38
C LYS A 219 4.89 -30.05 -10.20
N LYS A 220 5.17 -31.04 -9.37
CA LYS A 220 4.51 -31.23 -8.07
C LYS A 220 5.52 -31.07 -6.94
N ASN A 221 5.07 -30.54 -5.80
CA ASN A 221 5.90 -30.25 -4.62
C ASN A 221 7.16 -29.44 -4.99
N PHE A 222 6.98 -28.38 -5.77
CA PHE A 222 8.06 -27.61 -6.38
C PHE A 222 8.37 -26.34 -5.58
N LYS A 223 9.65 -26.08 -5.34
CA LYS A 223 10.13 -24.79 -4.84
C LYS A 223 11.04 -24.18 -5.92
N PRO A 224 10.61 -23.11 -6.61
CA PRO A 224 11.43 -22.52 -7.67
C PRO A 224 12.67 -21.81 -7.11
N THR A 225 13.84 -22.12 -7.66
CA THR A 225 15.13 -21.49 -7.34
C THR A 225 15.52 -20.38 -8.30
N ASP A 226 14.88 -20.32 -9.48
CA ASP A 226 15.28 -19.47 -10.61
C ASP A 226 14.03 -19.03 -11.38
N ASP A 227 14.10 -17.84 -12.00
CA ASP A 227 13.01 -17.29 -12.80
C ASP A 227 12.90 -17.92 -14.19
N ILE A 228 11.72 -17.82 -14.81
CA ILE A 228 11.54 -18.21 -16.21
C ILE A 228 11.90 -17.03 -17.11
N ARG A 229 12.88 -17.22 -18.01
CA ARG A 229 13.48 -16.15 -18.83
C ARG A 229 13.43 -16.44 -20.33
N PHE A 230 12.99 -15.46 -21.10
CA PHE A 230 13.00 -15.46 -22.58
C PHE A 230 13.69 -14.20 -23.09
N GLU A 231 14.49 -14.34 -24.14
CA GLU A 231 15.24 -13.23 -24.75
C GLU A 231 14.86 -13.08 -26.22
N HIS A 232 14.64 -11.85 -26.65
CA HIS A 232 14.35 -11.51 -28.03
C HIS A 232 15.60 -11.68 -28.90
N LYS A 233 15.44 -12.33 -30.06
CA LYS A 233 16.52 -12.73 -30.96
C LYS A 233 17.07 -11.56 -31.76
N ILE A 234 16.25 -10.55 -32.04
CA ILE A 234 16.70 -9.32 -32.70
C ILE A 234 17.41 -8.44 -31.67
N LYS A 235 18.72 -8.23 -31.88
CA LYS A 235 19.59 -7.37 -31.08
C LYS A 235 19.71 -5.98 -31.72
N GLY A 236 18.57 -5.36 -31.96
CA GLY A 236 18.42 -4.09 -32.67
C GLY A 236 17.18 -3.34 -32.21
N ASN A 237 17.00 -2.12 -32.70
CA ASN A 237 15.87 -1.29 -32.32
C ASN A 237 14.57 -1.89 -32.89
N LEU A 238 13.47 -1.84 -32.14
CA LEU A 238 12.17 -2.42 -32.52
C LEU A 238 11.10 -1.34 -32.67
N LEU A 239 10.12 -1.58 -33.53
CA LEU A 239 8.98 -0.71 -33.79
C LEU A 239 7.70 -1.54 -33.92
N SER A 240 6.64 -1.13 -33.22
CA SER A 240 5.26 -1.50 -33.53
C SER A 240 4.43 -0.24 -33.82
N GLN A 241 3.50 -0.33 -34.78
CA GLN A 241 2.63 0.77 -35.18
C GLN A 241 1.24 0.23 -35.58
N LYS A 242 0.18 0.90 -35.12
CA LYS A 242 -1.21 0.66 -35.54
C LYS A 242 -1.88 2.01 -35.81
N GLY A 243 -2.12 2.33 -37.08
CA GLY A 243 -2.58 3.66 -37.49
C GLY A 243 -1.58 4.73 -37.05
N ASN A 244 -2.06 5.80 -36.42
CA ASN A 244 -1.23 6.83 -35.82
C ASN A 244 -0.56 6.46 -34.50
N LEU A 245 -0.96 5.39 -33.81
CA LEU A 245 -0.35 4.95 -32.55
C LEU A 245 0.94 4.18 -32.83
N PHE A 246 2.01 4.48 -32.09
CA PHE A 246 3.29 3.77 -32.20
C PHE A 246 3.94 3.51 -30.84
N ALA A 247 4.75 2.45 -30.81
CA ALA A 247 5.70 2.18 -29.74
C ALA A 247 7.03 1.73 -30.35
N VAL A 248 8.15 2.13 -29.74
CA VAL A 248 9.49 1.68 -30.12
C VAL A 248 10.31 1.33 -28.89
N GLU A 249 11.26 0.42 -29.07
CA GLU A 249 12.31 0.09 -28.10
C GLU A 249 13.65 0.29 -28.79
N PHE A 250 14.52 1.15 -28.26
CA PHE A 250 15.79 1.47 -28.93
C PHE A 250 16.94 1.76 -27.97
N VAL A 251 18.17 1.45 -28.39
CA VAL A 251 19.38 1.86 -27.67
C VAL A 251 19.92 3.17 -28.28
N PRO A 252 19.79 4.31 -27.59
CA PRO A 252 20.32 5.60 -28.07
C PRO A 252 21.86 5.65 -28.05
N ILE A 253 22.49 4.90 -27.14
CA ILE A 253 23.94 4.96 -26.87
C ILE A 253 24.46 3.51 -26.82
N PRO A 254 25.14 3.02 -27.87
CA PRO A 254 25.72 1.67 -27.88
C PRO A 254 26.69 1.45 -26.71
N GLU A 255 26.79 0.22 -26.20
CA GLU A 255 27.72 -0.07 -25.09
C GLU A 255 29.17 0.20 -25.49
N ASP A 256 29.89 0.93 -24.64
CA ASP A 256 31.31 1.27 -24.83
C ASP A 256 32.25 0.51 -23.89
N LYS A 257 33.55 0.61 -24.17
CA LYS A 257 34.64 0.26 -23.23
C LYS A 257 35.04 1.49 -22.41
N GLY A 258 34.06 2.25 -21.90
CA GLY A 258 34.28 3.54 -21.24
C GLY A 258 35.15 3.46 -20.00
N GLU A 259 35.79 4.59 -19.67
CA GLU A 259 36.65 4.74 -18.49
C GLU A 259 35.85 4.56 -17.18
N MET A 260 36.45 3.88 -16.21
CA MET A 260 35.91 3.78 -14.85
C MET A 260 36.34 4.99 -14.02
N ILE A 261 35.40 5.61 -13.31
CA ILE A 261 35.64 6.80 -12.50
C ILE A 261 36.08 6.39 -11.09
N SER A 262 37.19 6.95 -10.62
CA SER A 262 37.69 6.73 -9.25
C SER A 262 36.72 7.30 -8.20
N LEU A 263 36.50 6.55 -7.12
CA LEU A 263 35.65 6.95 -6.00
C LEU A 263 36.49 7.61 -4.89
N GLU A 264 36.58 8.94 -4.92
CA GLU A 264 37.32 9.72 -3.91
C GLU A 264 36.64 9.65 -2.53
N LYS A 265 35.35 10.00 -2.45
CA LYS A 265 34.55 9.99 -1.22
C LYS A 265 33.20 9.35 -1.47
N LEU A 266 32.90 8.30 -0.72
CA LEU A 266 31.63 7.58 -0.74
C LEU A 266 30.99 7.59 0.65
N VAL A 267 29.77 8.11 0.73
CA VAL A 267 28.86 7.96 1.86
C VAL A 267 27.88 6.85 1.51
N VAL A 268 27.79 5.83 2.35
CA VAL A 268 26.81 4.74 2.19
C VAL A 268 25.77 4.90 3.28
N LEU A 269 24.51 5.03 2.87
CA LEU A 269 23.34 5.14 3.73
C LEU A 269 22.54 3.83 3.62
N VAL A 270 22.61 3.00 4.66
CA VAL A 270 21.98 1.68 4.69
C VAL A 270 20.64 1.73 5.41
N ASP A 271 19.62 1.15 4.81
CA ASP A 271 18.32 1.01 5.42
C ASP A 271 18.37 0.02 6.58
N THR A 272 17.87 0.45 7.74
CA THR A 272 17.78 -0.33 8.98
C THR A 272 16.35 -0.34 9.54
N SER A 273 15.37 0.01 8.72
CA SER A 273 13.94 -0.10 8.97
C SER A 273 13.47 -1.56 9.18
N ALA A 274 12.21 -1.75 9.54
CA ALA A 274 11.68 -3.07 9.84
C ALA A 274 11.60 -3.96 8.60
N SER A 275 11.16 -3.42 7.46
CA SER A 275 11.00 -4.11 6.17
C SER A 275 12.30 -4.76 5.68
N ALA A 276 13.46 -4.14 5.92
CA ALA A 276 14.77 -4.69 5.58
C ALA A 276 15.09 -6.03 6.29
N ALA A 277 14.43 -6.37 7.42
CA ALA A 277 14.84 -7.44 8.33
C ALA A 277 15.03 -8.82 7.67
N LEU A 278 14.23 -9.19 6.67
CA LEU A 278 14.31 -10.49 5.98
C LEU A 278 15.58 -10.66 5.14
N GLN A 279 16.09 -9.57 4.57
CA GLN A 279 17.21 -9.59 3.62
C GLN A 279 18.50 -9.01 4.21
N TYR A 280 18.40 -8.24 5.30
CA TYR A 280 19.49 -7.45 5.89
C TYR A 280 20.82 -8.20 6.10
N PRO A 281 20.87 -9.46 6.61
CA PRO A 281 22.13 -10.17 6.78
C PRO A 281 22.83 -10.45 5.44
N GLU A 282 22.09 -10.83 4.40
CA GLU A 282 22.64 -11.04 3.05
C GLU A 282 23.03 -9.70 2.41
N THR A 283 22.19 -8.67 2.56
CA THR A 283 22.46 -7.30 2.08
C THR A 283 23.82 -6.81 2.56
N LEU A 284 24.14 -6.96 3.85
CA LEU A 284 25.43 -6.52 4.40
C LEU A 284 26.62 -7.33 3.89
N VAL A 285 26.46 -8.63 3.61
CA VAL A 285 27.51 -9.47 3.01
C VAL A 285 27.79 -9.03 1.56
N ARG A 286 26.73 -8.83 0.76
CA ARG A 286 26.84 -8.37 -0.63
C ARG A 286 27.39 -6.95 -0.71
N LEU A 287 26.97 -6.07 0.19
CA LEU A 287 27.50 -4.71 0.32
C LEU A 287 28.98 -4.69 0.72
N GLU A 288 29.42 -5.53 1.67
CA GLU A 288 30.84 -5.61 2.05
C GLU A 288 31.74 -6.06 0.88
N LYS A 289 31.23 -6.97 0.03
CA LYS A 289 31.88 -7.36 -1.22
C LYS A 289 31.89 -6.22 -2.23
N LEU A 290 30.74 -5.62 -2.53
CA LEU A 290 30.61 -4.50 -3.47
C LEU A 290 31.54 -3.32 -3.10
N LEU A 291 31.59 -2.95 -1.82
CA LEU A 291 32.47 -1.87 -1.34
C LEU A 291 33.96 -2.26 -1.41
N SER A 292 34.29 -3.55 -1.37
CA SER A 292 35.65 -4.03 -1.62
C SER A 292 36.01 -3.98 -3.11
N ASP A 293 35.05 -4.28 -4.01
CA ASP A 293 35.23 -4.22 -5.46
C ASP A 293 35.30 -2.76 -5.97
N LEU A 294 34.53 -1.85 -5.37
CA LEU A 294 34.54 -0.40 -5.66
C LEU A 294 35.76 0.35 -5.08
N ASN A 295 36.33 -0.15 -3.97
CA ASN A 295 37.54 0.36 -3.31
C ASN A 295 37.65 1.91 -3.20
N PRO A 296 36.66 2.60 -2.58
CA PRO A 296 36.68 4.06 -2.40
C PRO A 296 37.81 4.51 -1.44
N LYS A 297 38.41 5.67 -1.71
CA LYS A 297 39.51 6.22 -0.87
C LYS A 297 39.02 6.66 0.52
N GLU A 298 37.88 7.33 0.59
CA GLU A 298 37.21 7.71 1.85
C GLU A 298 35.80 7.11 1.87
N LEU A 299 35.47 6.36 2.93
CA LEU A 299 34.20 5.63 3.08
C LEU A 299 33.56 5.91 4.43
N HIS A 300 32.33 6.43 4.41
CA HIS A 300 31.49 6.68 5.59
C HIS A 300 30.25 5.79 5.56
N ILE A 301 29.92 5.16 6.69
CA ILE A 301 28.78 4.25 6.80
C ILE A 301 27.76 4.80 7.79
N PHE A 302 26.54 5.02 7.31
CA PHE A 302 25.36 5.38 8.07
C PHE A 302 24.31 4.27 7.98
N GLY A 303 23.48 4.15 9.03
CA GLY A 303 22.22 3.42 9.00
C GLY A 303 21.07 4.38 9.28
N PHE A 304 19.90 4.16 8.69
CA PHE A 304 18.70 4.94 8.98
C PHE A 304 17.45 4.10 9.22
N ASP A 305 16.57 4.62 10.05
CA ASP A 305 15.20 4.16 10.29
C ASP A 305 14.35 5.41 10.57
N THR A 306 13.57 5.42 11.66
CA THR A 306 13.07 6.63 12.33
C THR A 306 14.15 7.66 12.65
N SER A 307 15.42 7.25 12.69
CA SER A 307 16.57 8.03 13.11
C SER A 307 17.77 7.78 12.19
N LEU A 308 18.64 8.77 12.04
CA LEU A 308 19.95 8.60 11.41
C LEU A 308 20.99 8.21 12.46
N LYS A 309 21.91 7.30 12.11
CA LYS A 309 23.05 6.96 12.97
C LYS A 309 24.32 6.70 12.15
N PHE A 310 25.41 7.36 12.53
CA PHE A 310 26.75 7.06 12.00
C PHE A 310 27.35 5.82 12.66
N TYR A 311 27.84 4.88 11.85
CA TYR A 311 28.47 3.64 12.35
C TYR A 311 30.00 3.70 12.30
N GLY A 312 30.57 4.43 11.34
CA GLY A 312 32.01 4.69 11.26
C GLY A 312 32.54 4.68 9.84
N THR A 313 33.87 4.66 9.72
CA THR A 313 34.57 4.69 8.44
C THR A 313 35.13 3.32 8.03
N GLY A 314 35.25 3.12 6.71
CA GLY A 314 35.82 1.90 6.13
C GLY A 314 35.07 0.62 6.53
N LYS A 315 35.77 -0.52 6.48
CA LYS A 315 35.20 -1.84 6.85
C LYS A 315 34.68 -1.90 8.30
N LYS A 316 35.22 -1.08 9.22
CA LYS A 316 34.75 -1.01 10.62
C LYS A 316 33.32 -0.51 10.75
N GLY A 317 32.86 0.37 9.86
CA GLY A 317 31.47 0.82 9.83
C GLY A 317 30.51 -0.32 9.47
N VAL A 318 30.85 -1.09 8.43
CA VAL A 318 30.04 -2.24 7.96
C VAL A 318 29.96 -3.35 9.02
N GLN A 319 31.04 -3.63 9.74
CA GLN A 319 31.03 -4.67 10.79
C GLN A 319 30.10 -4.30 11.96
N LYS A 320 30.02 -3.00 12.34
CA LYS A 320 29.05 -2.54 13.34
C LYS A 320 27.59 -2.55 12.86
N LEU A 321 27.34 -2.41 11.54
CA LEU A 321 25.99 -2.57 11.00
C LEU A 321 25.45 -3.99 11.18
N LYS A 322 26.32 -5.02 11.21
CA LYS A 322 25.92 -6.42 11.44
C LYS A 322 25.42 -6.70 12.86
N GLU A 323 25.68 -5.80 13.80
CA GLU A 323 25.16 -5.85 15.18
C GLU A 323 23.77 -5.19 15.30
N VAL A 324 23.24 -4.61 14.21
CA VAL A 324 21.95 -3.92 14.21
C VAL A 324 20.84 -4.89 13.89
N HIS A 325 19.80 -4.91 14.72
CA HIS A 325 18.51 -5.51 14.37
C HIS A 325 17.64 -4.45 13.67
N PRO A 326 17.23 -4.68 12.41
CA PRO A 326 16.40 -3.73 11.67
C PRO A 326 15.01 -3.56 12.32
N LEU A 327 14.63 -2.31 12.58
CA LEU A 327 13.42 -1.88 13.30
C LEU A 327 13.16 -0.40 13.00
N GLY A 328 11.89 -0.02 12.94
CA GLY A 328 11.44 1.36 12.70
C GLY A 328 10.97 1.58 11.27
N SER A 329 10.39 2.75 11.02
CA SER A 329 9.94 3.20 9.70
C SER A 329 11.05 3.89 8.91
N SER A 330 11.17 3.63 7.61
CA SER A 330 12.07 4.34 6.68
C SER A 330 11.79 5.84 6.57
N ASN A 331 12.51 6.67 7.35
CA ASN A 331 12.48 8.13 7.22
C ASN A 331 13.67 8.64 6.39
N LEU A 332 13.55 8.46 5.06
CA LEU A 332 14.58 8.85 4.09
C LEU A 332 14.89 10.36 4.11
N SER A 333 13.88 11.20 4.38
CA SER A 333 14.01 12.66 4.39
C SER A 333 14.87 13.19 5.55
N LEU A 334 14.67 12.63 6.75
CA LEU A 334 15.49 12.87 7.93
C LEU A 334 16.91 12.34 7.72
N ALA A 335 17.03 11.15 7.11
CA ALA A 335 18.31 10.50 6.90
C ALA A 335 19.23 11.32 6.00
N ILE A 336 18.73 11.77 4.84
CA ILE A 336 19.49 12.57 3.88
C ILE A 336 19.92 13.91 4.51
N SER A 337 18.99 14.63 5.12
CA SER A 337 19.24 15.95 5.72
C SER A 337 19.96 15.91 7.08
N GLY A 338 20.33 14.73 7.57
CA GLY A 338 21.11 14.58 8.80
C GLY A 338 22.61 14.33 8.59
N ILE A 339 23.00 13.89 7.39
CA ILE A 339 24.38 13.43 7.10
C ILE A 339 25.41 14.57 7.23
N ASP A 340 25.07 15.78 6.78
CA ASP A 340 25.95 16.96 6.80
C ASP A 340 26.17 17.54 8.21
N LYS A 341 25.24 17.25 9.14
CA LYS A 341 25.30 17.65 10.56
C LYS A 341 26.21 16.71 11.37
N GLU A 342 26.21 15.42 11.06
CA GLU A 342 27.04 14.42 11.74
C GLU A 342 28.51 14.50 11.30
N ILE A 343 28.78 14.83 10.03
CA ILE A 343 30.13 14.89 9.46
C ILE A 343 30.27 16.13 8.58
N ARG A 344 31.36 16.89 8.75
CA ARG A 344 31.69 18.01 7.86
C ARG A 344 31.89 17.52 6.42
N MET A 345 30.90 17.74 5.56
CA MET A 345 30.96 17.35 4.16
C MET A 345 31.61 18.42 3.28
N GLY A 346 32.43 17.95 2.34
CA GLY A 346 32.67 18.59 1.05
C GLY A 346 32.07 17.69 -0.03
N ASP A 347 32.48 17.87 -1.28
CA ASP A 347 31.95 17.05 -2.39
C ASP A 347 32.17 15.53 -2.16
N GLY A 348 31.09 14.75 -2.28
CA GLY A 348 31.11 13.30 -2.11
C GLY A 348 29.90 12.62 -2.75
N ARG A 349 30.04 11.34 -3.10
CA ARG A 349 28.93 10.54 -3.63
C ARG A 349 28.12 9.92 -2.49
N LEU A 350 26.80 9.87 -2.66
CA LEU A 350 25.89 9.19 -1.75
C LEU A 350 25.36 7.92 -2.44
N LEU A 351 25.58 6.75 -1.83
CA LEU A 351 25.00 5.48 -2.22
C LEU A 351 23.95 5.08 -1.17
N ILE A 352 22.68 5.02 -1.58
CA ILE A 352 21.58 4.59 -0.72
C ILE A 352 21.30 3.10 -0.95
N VAL A 353 21.31 2.33 0.13
CA VAL A 353 21.01 0.89 0.14
C VAL A 353 19.68 0.68 0.84
N SER A 354 18.60 0.80 0.07
CA SER A 354 17.19 0.77 0.49
C SER A 354 16.34 0.30 -0.69
N ASP A 355 15.10 -0.13 -0.48
CA ASP A 355 14.12 -0.38 -1.54
C ASP A 355 13.46 0.90 -2.09
N GLY A 356 13.77 2.05 -1.48
CA GLY A 356 13.32 3.38 -1.88
C GLY A 356 12.02 3.84 -1.23
N VAL A 357 11.35 3.00 -0.43
CA VAL A 357 10.04 3.33 0.15
C VAL A 357 10.22 4.22 1.38
N ALA A 358 9.78 5.48 1.30
CA ALA A 358 9.66 6.35 2.47
C ALA A 358 8.32 6.09 3.18
N THR A 359 8.36 5.68 4.45
CA THR A 359 7.16 5.29 5.22
C THR A 359 6.80 6.28 6.34
N ALA A 360 7.74 7.14 6.76
CA ALA A 360 7.55 8.19 7.77
C ALA A 360 8.32 9.48 7.43
N GLY A 361 7.86 10.61 7.99
CA GLY A 361 8.35 11.95 7.66
C GLY A 361 7.82 12.42 6.31
N GLU A 362 8.62 13.21 5.59
CA GLU A 362 8.27 13.60 4.22
C GLU A 362 8.32 12.38 3.29
N ILE A 363 7.17 11.78 3.03
CA ILE A 363 6.99 10.67 2.07
C ILE A 363 6.72 11.15 0.64
N GLN A 364 6.46 12.45 0.44
CA GLN A 364 6.11 13.00 -0.86
C GLN A 364 7.36 13.31 -1.69
N LYS A 365 7.42 12.78 -2.92
CA LYS A 365 8.49 12.99 -3.90
C LYS A 365 8.89 14.47 -4.06
N SER A 366 7.92 15.39 -4.06
CA SER A 366 8.12 16.84 -4.15
C SER A 366 8.91 17.41 -2.95
N GLU A 367 8.56 17.02 -1.72
CA GLU A 367 9.24 17.48 -0.50
C GLU A 367 10.62 16.84 -0.33
N ILE A 368 10.76 15.54 -0.58
CA ILE A 368 12.06 14.86 -0.60
C ILE A 368 12.99 15.51 -1.65
N THR A 369 12.44 15.87 -2.81
CA THR A 369 13.18 16.61 -3.86
C THR A 369 13.63 18.00 -3.37
N LYS A 370 12.77 18.74 -2.67
CA LYS A 370 13.14 20.05 -2.07
C LYS A 370 14.21 19.92 -0.99
N ILE A 371 14.23 18.82 -0.24
CA ILE A 371 15.27 18.51 0.76
C ILE A 371 16.59 18.20 0.05
N LEU A 372 16.62 17.22 -0.86
CA LEU A 372 17.82 16.84 -1.62
C LEU A 372 18.45 18.02 -2.38
N LYS A 373 17.64 18.92 -2.96
CA LYS A 373 18.14 20.13 -3.64
C LYS A 373 18.91 21.10 -2.71
N LYS A 374 18.77 21.01 -1.38
CA LYS A 374 19.55 21.80 -0.40
C LYS A 374 20.93 21.19 -0.13
N GLU A 375 21.07 19.87 -0.29
CA GLU A 375 22.28 19.09 0.01
C GLU A 375 23.39 19.28 -1.04
N LYS A 376 24.04 20.46 -1.05
CA LYS A 376 25.04 20.84 -2.07
C LYS A 376 26.32 20.00 -2.09
N TRP A 377 26.54 19.15 -1.08
CA TRP A 377 27.69 18.25 -0.98
C TRP A 377 27.56 17.00 -1.85
N ILE A 378 26.33 16.60 -2.24
CA ILE A 378 26.07 15.40 -3.02
C ILE A 378 26.52 15.63 -4.48
N SER A 379 27.71 15.12 -4.82
CA SER A 379 28.21 15.18 -6.19
C SER A 379 27.44 14.25 -7.12
N ARG A 380 27.00 13.09 -6.61
CA ARG A 380 26.15 12.11 -7.30
C ARG A 380 25.38 11.27 -6.28
N LEU A 381 24.14 10.93 -6.60
CA LEU A 381 23.26 10.08 -5.78
C LEU A 381 22.94 8.79 -6.52
N ASP A 382 23.46 7.66 -6.04
CA ASP A 382 23.23 6.32 -6.58
C ASP A 382 22.37 5.48 -5.61
N PHE A 383 21.62 4.51 -6.14
CA PHE A 383 20.82 3.55 -5.36
C PHE A 383 21.22 2.10 -5.66
N ALA A 384 21.30 1.28 -4.62
CA ALA A 384 21.52 -0.16 -4.69
C ALA A 384 20.45 -0.90 -3.86
N VAL A 385 19.43 -1.39 -4.55
CA VAL A 385 18.24 -2.02 -3.94
C VAL A 385 18.57 -3.46 -3.54
N PRO A 386 18.32 -3.90 -2.29
CA PRO A 386 18.66 -5.24 -1.83
C PRO A 386 18.01 -6.40 -2.62
N GLY A 387 16.70 -6.31 -2.84
CA GLY A 387 15.86 -7.41 -3.32
C GLY A 387 15.29 -7.18 -4.71
N SER A 388 13.97 -7.05 -4.79
CA SER A 388 13.22 -6.54 -5.94
C SER A 388 13.06 -5.02 -5.82
N TYR A 389 12.84 -4.34 -6.94
CA TYR A 389 12.47 -2.93 -6.90
C TYR A 389 11.06 -2.77 -6.33
N LYS A 390 10.89 -1.87 -5.35
CA LYS A 390 9.57 -1.42 -4.89
C LYS A 390 9.22 -0.10 -5.57
N ASP A 391 9.79 1.03 -5.14
CA ASP A 391 9.47 2.35 -5.72
C ASP A 391 10.54 2.88 -6.72
N THR A 392 10.56 2.32 -7.93
CA THR A 392 11.48 2.81 -8.99
C THR A 392 11.18 4.25 -9.42
N GLY A 393 9.92 4.66 -9.43
CA GLY A 393 9.48 5.97 -9.92
C GLY A 393 9.90 7.12 -9.00
N MET A 394 9.87 6.90 -7.68
CA MET A 394 10.48 7.80 -6.72
C MET A 394 12.00 7.80 -6.87
N ILE A 395 12.66 6.63 -6.80
CA ILE A 395 14.13 6.54 -6.83
C ILE A 395 14.71 7.26 -8.05
N ARG A 396 14.24 6.95 -9.27
CA ARG A 396 14.80 7.52 -10.52
C ARG A 396 14.75 9.06 -10.51
N SER A 397 13.66 9.62 -10.02
CA SER A 397 13.52 11.07 -9.90
C SER A 397 14.49 11.72 -8.92
N LEU A 398 14.97 10.99 -7.90
CA LEU A 398 15.98 11.47 -6.96
C LEU A 398 17.40 11.39 -7.55
N LEU A 399 17.70 10.40 -8.41
CA LEU A 399 19.03 10.22 -9.00
C LEU A 399 19.54 11.47 -9.73
N SER A 400 18.63 12.25 -10.34
CA SER A 400 18.93 13.46 -11.09
C SER A 400 19.19 14.72 -10.24
N LEU A 401 19.10 14.62 -8.90
CA LEU A 401 19.22 15.75 -7.98
C LEU A 401 20.66 16.00 -7.48
N GLY A 402 21.58 15.06 -7.70
CA GLY A 402 23.02 15.29 -7.51
C GLY A 402 23.60 16.25 -8.56
N LYS A 403 24.85 16.70 -8.38
CA LYS A 403 25.55 17.51 -9.41
C LYS A 403 25.73 16.74 -10.72
N GLU A 404 25.91 15.43 -10.62
CA GLU A 404 25.81 14.44 -11.69
C GLU A 404 24.63 13.50 -11.40
N THR A 405 23.93 13.05 -12.44
CA THR A 405 22.91 12.00 -12.30
C THR A 405 23.55 10.67 -11.89
N GLY A 406 22.95 9.95 -10.94
CA GLY A 406 23.39 8.60 -10.57
C GLY A 406 22.63 7.48 -11.25
N VAL A 407 22.80 6.25 -10.74
CA VAL A 407 22.17 5.03 -11.26
C VAL A 407 21.38 4.28 -10.19
N LEU A 408 20.40 3.52 -10.67
CA LEU A 408 19.70 2.49 -9.91
C LEU A 408 20.29 1.10 -10.25
N THR A 409 20.58 0.31 -9.24
CA THR A 409 21.12 -1.06 -9.36
C THR A 409 20.41 -2.00 -8.40
N LEU A 410 20.35 -3.30 -8.72
CA LEU A 410 20.00 -4.35 -7.77
C LEU A 410 21.28 -4.91 -7.13
N LEU A 411 21.28 -5.11 -5.82
CA LEU A 411 22.36 -5.87 -5.16
C LEU A 411 22.27 -7.36 -5.48
N SER A 412 21.08 -7.87 -5.81
CA SER A 412 20.83 -9.28 -6.19
C SER A 412 21.47 -9.67 -7.54
N ASP A 413 21.73 -8.69 -8.42
CA ASP A 413 22.48 -8.86 -9.67
C ASP A 413 23.94 -9.31 -9.44
N ASP A 414 24.63 -9.69 -10.52
CA ASP A 414 26.08 -9.91 -10.49
C ASP A 414 26.83 -8.65 -10.02
N LEU A 415 27.54 -8.78 -8.90
CA LEU A 415 28.18 -7.65 -8.23
C LEU A 415 29.31 -7.01 -9.06
N ALA A 416 29.93 -7.74 -10.00
CA ALA A 416 30.91 -7.13 -10.91
C ALA A 416 30.23 -6.21 -11.93
N SER A 417 29.06 -6.60 -12.45
CA SER A 417 28.18 -5.73 -13.25
C SER A 417 27.70 -4.51 -12.46
N VAL A 418 27.28 -4.69 -11.20
CA VAL A 418 26.85 -3.59 -10.31
C VAL A 418 28.01 -2.60 -10.06
N ALA A 419 29.19 -3.10 -9.71
CA ALA A 419 30.39 -2.28 -9.52
C ALA A 419 30.77 -1.50 -10.80
N LYS A 420 30.63 -2.14 -11.97
CA LYS A 420 30.84 -1.51 -13.29
C LYS A 420 29.82 -0.38 -13.56
N LYS A 421 28.54 -0.57 -13.26
CA LYS A 421 27.50 0.49 -13.40
C LYS A 421 27.75 1.70 -12.50
N LEU A 422 28.05 1.46 -11.21
CA LEU A 422 28.36 2.50 -10.23
C LEU A 422 29.65 3.26 -10.56
N SER A 423 30.62 2.60 -11.20
CA SER A 423 31.89 3.20 -11.64
C SER A 423 31.82 3.89 -13.01
N ARG A 424 30.73 3.72 -13.78
CA ARG A 424 30.54 4.32 -15.11
C ARG A 424 29.93 5.72 -15.04
N LYS A 425 30.20 6.52 -16.07
CA LYS A 425 29.54 7.81 -16.29
C LYS A 425 28.06 7.63 -16.65
N VAL A 426 27.22 8.57 -16.26
CA VAL A 426 25.79 8.67 -16.65
C VAL A 426 25.64 9.85 -17.61
N PHE A 427 24.75 9.74 -18.59
CA PHE A 427 24.48 10.82 -19.54
C PHE A 427 23.47 11.81 -18.95
N PHE A 428 23.83 13.08 -18.98
CA PHE A 428 23.02 14.17 -18.42
C PHE A 428 22.00 14.69 -19.44
N ASN A 429 20.78 14.97 -18.98
CA ASN A 429 19.66 15.53 -19.75
C ASN A 429 19.44 14.91 -21.15
N PRO A 430 19.15 13.60 -21.26
CA PRO A 430 18.72 13.01 -22.53
C PRO A 430 17.35 13.57 -22.97
N VAL A 431 17.25 13.97 -24.24
CA VAL A 431 16.04 14.51 -24.85
C VAL A 431 15.65 13.63 -26.03
N VAL A 432 14.46 13.03 -25.94
CA VAL A 432 13.81 12.31 -27.04
C VAL A 432 12.74 13.22 -27.66
N SER A 433 12.69 13.29 -29.00
CA SER A 433 11.67 14.06 -29.70
C SER A 433 11.23 13.39 -31.00
N VAL A 434 9.96 13.60 -31.35
CA VAL A 434 9.31 13.07 -32.57
C VAL A 434 8.47 14.21 -33.18
N PRO A 435 9.01 15.03 -34.11
CA PRO A 435 8.36 16.29 -34.53
C PRO A 435 6.95 16.15 -35.14
N ASN A 436 6.63 14.98 -35.72
CA ASN A 436 5.32 14.65 -36.29
C ASN A 436 4.35 13.98 -35.29
N ALA A 437 4.73 13.83 -34.01
CA ALA A 437 3.82 13.34 -32.97
C ALA A 437 2.87 14.44 -32.47
N LYS A 438 1.65 14.03 -32.06
CA LYS A 438 0.74 14.81 -31.19
C LYS A 438 1.23 14.75 -29.74
N TRP A 439 1.63 13.58 -29.29
CA TRP A 439 2.22 13.35 -27.97
C TRP A 439 3.22 12.18 -28.01
N ILE A 440 4.15 12.19 -27.06
CA ILE A 440 5.09 11.11 -26.78
C ILE A 440 5.21 10.87 -25.27
N PHE A 441 5.67 9.68 -24.89
CA PHE A 441 6.00 9.28 -23.53
C PHE A 441 7.17 8.30 -23.51
N THR A 442 8.15 8.52 -22.63
CA THR A 442 9.36 7.66 -22.48
C THR A 442 9.55 7.13 -21.05
N GLY A 443 8.69 7.53 -20.11
CA GLY A 443 9.01 7.45 -18.68
C GLY A 443 10.29 8.22 -18.32
N ASP A 444 10.82 7.94 -17.13
CA ASP A 444 12.04 8.56 -16.60
C ASP A 444 13.31 7.96 -17.20
N ILE A 445 13.90 8.69 -18.15
CA ILE A 445 15.16 8.37 -18.83
C ILE A 445 16.37 9.10 -18.25
N SER A 446 16.26 9.74 -17.07
CA SER A 446 17.31 10.61 -16.53
C SER A 446 18.65 9.89 -16.26
N SER A 447 18.61 8.61 -15.85
CA SER A 447 19.76 7.84 -15.38
C SER A 447 20.45 6.97 -16.45
N LEU A 448 20.50 7.43 -17.70
CA LEU A 448 20.90 6.63 -18.87
C LEU A 448 22.43 6.36 -18.96
N GLN A 449 22.82 5.10 -19.18
CA GLN A 449 24.20 4.65 -19.45
C GLN A 449 24.37 4.01 -20.84
N PRO A 450 25.61 3.85 -21.35
CA PRO A 450 25.86 3.08 -22.58
C PRO A 450 25.34 1.65 -22.50
N GLY A 451 24.51 1.27 -23.47
CA GLY A 451 23.86 -0.05 -23.55
C GLY A 451 22.44 -0.10 -23.00
N ASP A 452 21.99 0.92 -22.25
CA ASP A 452 20.61 1.01 -21.80
C ASP A 452 19.67 1.32 -22.98
N SER A 453 18.46 0.77 -22.96
CA SER A 453 17.41 1.04 -23.95
C SER A 453 16.34 2.01 -23.41
N ILE A 454 15.59 2.60 -24.34
CA ILE A 454 14.45 3.48 -24.09
C ILE A 454 13.23 2.91 -24.79
N THR A 455 12.16 2.68 -24.03
CA THR A 455 10.82 2.49 -24.57
C THR A 455 10.18 3.85 -24.82
N LEU A 456 9.65 4.08 -26.01
CA LEU A 456 8.98 5.32 -26.41
C LEU A 456 7.63 5.00 -27.03
N PHE A 457 6.57 5.55 -26.44
CA PHE A 457 5.20 5.51 -26.95
C PHE A 457 4.80 6.86 -27.54
N GLY A 458 3.83 6.86 -28.46
CA GLY A 458 3.22 8.10 -28.92
C GLY A 458 2.08 7.93 -29.91
N GLU A 459 1.55 9.08 -30.31
CA GLU A 459 0.53 9.21 -31.35
C GLU A 459 0.99 10.22 -32.41
N LEU A 460 0.87 9.87 -33.69
CA LEU A 460 1.25 10.70 -34.83
C LEU A 460 0.11 11.64 -35.25
N LYS A 461 0.47 12.76 -35.89
CA LYS A 461 -0.47 13.75 -36.42
C LYS A 461 -1.30 13.23 -37.61
N SER A 462 -0.81 12.22 -38.33
CA SER A 462 -1.48 11.56 -39.47
C SER A 462 -1.08 10.08 -39.53
N ASP A 463 -2.01 9.23 -39.97
CA ASP A 463 -1.81 7.78 -40.12
C ASP A 463 -0.76 7.40 -41.17
N ASP A 464 -0.54 8.25 -42.20
CA ASP A 464 0.48 8.03 -43.24
C ASP A 464 1.92 8.24 -42.74
N SER A 465 2.08 8.78 -41.53
CA SER A 465 3.39 9.07 -40.94
C SER A 465 4.10 7.80 -40.46
N LYS A 466 5.40 7.70 -40.73
CA LYS A 466 6.27 6.65 -40.18
C LYS A 466 7.12 7.22 -39.03
N PRO A 467 7.04 6.67 -37.80
CA PRO A 467 7.75 7.21 -36.64
C PRO A 467 9.27 6.98 -36.72
N GLN A 468 9.69 5.86 -37.31
CA GLN A 468 11.11 5.53 -37.57
C GLN A 468 11.90 6.62 -38.31
N ASP A 469 11.20 7.48 -39.06
CA ASP A 469 11.87 8.51 -39.86
C ASP A 469 12.12 9.82 -39.12
N SER A 470 11.53 9.99 -37.93
CA SER A 470 11.46 11.24 -37.18
C SER A 470 11.89 11.15 -35.71
N ILE A 471 12.25 9.96 -35.20
CA ILE A 471 12.75 9.80 -33.83
C ILE A 471 14.17 10.37 -33.70
N LEU A 472 14.32 11.39 -32.85
CA LEU A 472 15.57 12.06 -32.54
C LEU A 472 15.94 11.89 -31.07
N PHE A 473 17.18 11.48 -30.80
CA PHE A 473 17.81 11.52 -29.47
C PHE A 473 18.89 12.60 -29.45
N ASN A 474 18.76 13.61 -28.58
CA ASN A 474 19.64 14.79 -28.54
C ASN A 474 19.87 15.41 -29.93
N GLY A 475 18.80 15.49 -30.74
CA GLY A 475 18.80 16.00 -32.11
C GLY A 475 19.38 15.06 -33.19
N LYS A 476 19.91 13.89 -32.82
CA LYS A 476 20.42 12.88 -33.77
C LYS A 476 19.36 11.84 -34.09
N LYS A 477 19.17 11.53 -35.38
CA LYS A 477 18.21 10.50 -35.83
C LYS A 477 18.65 9.11 -35.38
N ILE A 478 17.74 8.37 -34.74
CA ILE A 478 17.89 6.94 -34.46
C ILE A 478 17.47 6.16 -35.72
N THR A 479 18.18 5.07 -36.03
CA THR A 479 17.97 4.24 -37.22
C THR A 479 18.01 2.75 -36.86
N GLY A 480 17.82 1.87 -37.83
CA GLY A 480 17.90 0.41 -37.61
C GLY A 480 16.69 -0.17 -36.86
N PHE A 481 15.51 0.43 -37.02
CA PHE A 481 14.25 -0.11 -36.49
C PHE A 481 13.80 -1.33 -37.31
N HIS A 482 13.54 -2.44 -36.61
CA HIS A 482 12.87 -3.62 -37.13
C HIS A 482 11.39 -3.56 -36.75
N THR A 483 10.50 -3.57 -37.74
CA THR A 483 9.06 -3.63 -37.48
C THR A 483 8.67 -5.02 -36.97
N VAL A 484 8.06 -5.08 -35.79
CA VAL A 484 7.41 -6.28 -35.23
C VAL A 484 5.90 -6.13 -35.34
N ILE A 485 5.20 -7.25 -35.53
CA ILE A 485 3.73 -7.27 -35.60
C ILE A 485 3.22 -7.64 -34.21
N THR A 486 2.34 -6.81 -33.64
CA THR A 486 1.77 -7.05 -32.32
C THR A 486 0.25 -7.14 -32.35
N GLU A 487 -0.32 -7.94 -31.47
CA GLU A 487 -1.75 -8.12 -31.28
C GLU A 487 -2.40 -6.77 -30.93
N PRO A 488 -3.37 -6.28 -31.73
CA PRO A 488 -3.87 -4.92 -31.61
C PRO A 488 -4.38 -4.54 -30.21
N VAL A 489 -5.02 -5.47 -29.51
CA VAL A 489 -5.62 -5.24 -28.19
C VAL A 489 -4.55 -5.04 -27.10
N LEU A 490 -3.45 -5.81 -27.16
CA LEU A 490 -2.34 -5.64 -26.21
C LEU A 490 -1.58 -4.34 -26.51
N PHE A 491 -1.33 -4.04 -27.78
CA PHE A 491 -0.65 -2.82 -28.20
C PHE A 491 -1.41 -1.55 -27.79
N GLU A 492 -2.71 -1.46 -28.08
CA GLU A 492 -3.52 -0.30 -27.71
C GLU A 492 -3.58 -0.11 -26.19
N ARG A 493 -3.63 -1.21 -25.43
CA ARG A 493 -3.61 -1.18 -23.97
C ARG A 493 -2.32 -0.56 -23.42
N GLU A 494 -1.17 -0.96 -23.92
CA GLU A 494 0.13 -0.43 -23.46
C GLU A 494 0.29 1.05 -23.86
N VAL A 495 -0.15 1.44 -25.05
CA VAL A 495 -0.20 2.84 -25.48
C VAL A 495 -1.15 3.67 -24.59
N THR A 496 -2.28 3.11 -24.16
CA THR A 496 -3.18 3.76 -23.19
C THR A 496 -2.52 3.90 -21.81
N ALA A 497 -1.84 2.88 -21.31
CA ALA A 497 -1.12 2.96 -20.04
C ALA A 497 -0.02 4.04 -20.06
N ALA A 498 0.75 4.11 -21.14
CA ALA A 498 1.70 5.19 -21.38
C ALA A 498 1.04 6.58 -21.42
N ARG A 499 -0.15 6.70 -22.01
CA ARG A 499 -0.92 7.96 -22.03
C ARG A 499 -1.44 8.36 -20.64
N ILE A 500 -1.88 7.40 -19.81
CA ILE A 500 -2.28 7.64 -18.42
C ILE A 500 -1.08 8.14 -17.61
N ASN A 501 0.06 7.45 -17.70
CA ASN A 501 1.29 7.85 -17.00
C ASN A 501 1.80 9.22 -17.46
N ARG A 502 1.67 9.56 -18.75
CA ARG A 502 1.96 10.91 -19.26
C ARG A 502 1.08 11.98 -18.62
N LEU A 503 -0.22 11.73 -18.44
CA LEU A 503 -1.14 12.71 -17.83
C LEU A 503 -0.82 12.91 -16.34
N LEU A 504 -0.48 11.84 -15.62
CA LEU A 504 0.01 11.92 -14.24
C LEU A 504 1.32 12.71 -14.15
N GLU A 505 2.30 12.43 -15.03
CA GLU A 505 3.56 13.19 -15.09
C GLU A 505 3.38 14.67 -15.44
N LEU A 506 2.34 15.03 -16.21
CA LEU A 506 2.01 16.42 -16.48
C LEU A 506 1.32 17.07 -15.27
N SER A 507 0.39 16.35 -14.63
CA SER A 507 -0.26 16.78 -13.38
C SER A 507 0.75 17.07 -12.26
N ASP A 508 1.79 16.24 -12.12
CA ASP A 508 2.85 16.38 -11.11
C ASP A 508 3.79 17.58 -11.37
N LYS A 509 3.83 18.10 -12.60
CA LYS A 509 4.71 19.19 -13.04
C LYS A 509 3.98 20.52 -13.22
N GLU A 510 2.66 20.52 -13.15
CA GLU A 510 1.81 21.69 -13.33
C GLU A 510 1.79 22.54 -12.06
N GLU A 511 1.95 23.86 -12.21
CA GLU A 511 1.96 24.81 -11.08
C GLU A 511 0.55 25.31 -10.75
N ASN A 512 -0.40 25.19 -11.68
CA ASN A 512 -1.80 25.53 -11.46
C ASN A 512 -2.59 24.33 -10.91
N ASP A 513 -3.03 24.42 -9.65
CA ASP A 513 -3.81 23.38 -8.95
C ASP A 513 -5.04 22.87 -9.73
N ASP A 514 -5.74 23.73 -10.47
CA ASP A 514 -6.96 23.33 -11.18
C ASP A 514 -6.65 22.65 -12.51
N THR A 515 -5.61 23.09 -13.21
CA THR A 515 -5.07 22.37 -14.39
C THR A 515 -4.50 21.01 -13.98
N ALA A 516 -3.78 20.93 -12.86
CA ALA A 516 -3.26 19.68 -12.31
C ALA A 516 -4.40 18.69 -11.97
N LYS A 517 -5.44 19.16 -11.25
CA LYS A 517 -6.66 18.36 -11.02
C LYS A 517 -7.28 17.90 -12.34
N GLY A 518 -7.41 18.77 -13.35
CA GLY A 518 -7.93 18.43 -14.67
C GLY A 518 -7.17 17.28 -15.35
N LEU A 519 -5.85 17.32 -15.33
CA LEU A 519 -4.98 16.26 -15.87
C LEU A 519 -5.13 14.94 -15.10
N SER A 520 -5.17 15.00 -13.77
CA SER A 520 -5.43 13.84 -12.90
C SER A 520 -6.81 13.22 -13.15
N LEU A 521 -7.85 14.04 -13.35
CA LEU A 521 -9.21 13.57 -13.67
C LEU A 521 -9.24 12.82 -15.00
N GLN A 522 -8.61 13.36 -16.06
CA GLN A 522 -8.48 12.68 -17.35
C GLN A 522 -7.72 11.33 -17.23
N ALA A 523 -6.66 11.28 -16.42
CA ALA A 523 -5.92 10.05 -16.17
C ALA A 523 -6.79 8.97 -15.48
N ARG A 524 -7.59 9.37 -14.49
CA ARG A 524 -8.55 8.51 -13.78
C ARG A 524 -9.66 8.00 -14.71
N GLU A 525 -10.19 8.84 -15.58
CA GLU A 525 -11.25 8.47 -16.53
C GLU A 525 -10.76 7.48 -17.60
N LEU A 526 -9.58 7.70 -18.17
CA LEU A 526 -8.94 6.74 -19.09
C LEU A 526 -8.64 5.41 -18.40
N SER A 527 -8.17 5.44 -17.15
CA SER A 527 -7.91 4.25 -16.32
C SER A 527 -9.16 3.38 -16.15
N ILE A 528 -10.30 4.00 -15.79
CA ILE A 528 -11.60 3.31 -15.64
C ILE A 528 -12.11 2.79 -17.00
N ALA A 529 -12.05 3.61 -18.05
CA ALA A 529 -12.57 3.27 -19.38
C ALA A 529 -11.84 2.08 -20.03
N HIS A 530 -10.52 1.98 -19.85
CA HIS A 530 -9.69 0.94 -20.48
C HIS A 530 -9.27 -0.19 -19.52
N ARG A 531 -9.77 -0.18 -18.27
CA ARG A 531 -9.41 -1.15 -17.21
C ARG A 531 -7.88 -1.24 -17.00
N VAL A 532 -7.21 -0.09 -16.92
CA VAL A 532 -5.76 0.01 -16.65
C VAL A 532 -5.61 0.66 -15.28
N GLN A 533 -5.11 -0.06 -14.27
CA GLN A 533 -4.95 0.52 -12.94
C GLN A 533 -3.90 1.65 -12.95
N CYS A 534 -4.20 2.72 -12.23
CA CYS A 534 -3.26 3.79 -11.90
C CYS A 534 -3.47 4.26 -10.44
N PRO A 535 -2.55 5.06 -9.84
CA PRO A 535 -2.62 5.46 -8.42
C PRO A 535 -3.91 6.13 -7.94
N LEU A 536 -4.75 6.62 -8.86
CA LEU A 536 -6.06 7.24 -8.58
C LEU A 536 -7.23 6.22 -8.52
N THR A 537 -6.94 4.93 -8.73
CA THR A 537 -7.94 3.86 -8.90
C THR A 537 -7.55 2.57 -8.20
N SER A 538 -8.57 1.78 -7.85
CA SER A 538 -8.44 0.47 -7.20
C SER A 538 -9.33 -0.55 -7.92
N PHE A 539 -8.99 -1.84 -7.84
CA PHE A 539 -9.84 -2.93 -8.33
C PHE A 539 -10.80 -3.40 -7.22
N LEU A 540 -12.10 -3.34 -7.46
CA LEU A 540 -13.14 -3.75 -6.50
C LEU A 540 -13.96 -4.94 -7.01
N VAL A 541 -13.88 -6.06 -6.30
CA VAL A 541 -14.74 -7.25 -6.45
C VAL A 541 -15.89 -7.16 -5.45
N LEU A 542 -17.13 -7.28 -5.92
CA LEU A 542 -18.34 -7.42 -5.10
C LEU A 542 -19.05 -8.76 -5.44
N GLU A 543 -19.97 -9.18 -4.58
CA GLU A 543 -20.63 -10.49 -4.64
C GLU A 543 -21.63 -10.61 -5.79
N THR A 544 -22.48 -9.59 -6.02
CA THR A 544 -23.57 -9.63 -7.01
C THR A 544 -23.58 -8.42 -7.95
N GLU A 545 -24.28 -8.53 -9.09
CA GLU A 545 -24.47 -7.39 -10.01
C GLU A 545 -25.25 -6.24 -9.35
N ALA A 546 -26.27 -6.57 -8.54
CA ALA A 546 -27.10 -5.59 -7.83
C ALA A 546 -26.28 -4.75 -6.82
N ASP A 547 -25.20 -5.31 -6.28
CA ASP A 547 -24.28 -4.59 -5.40
C ASP A 547 -23.52 -3.48 -6.16
N TYR A 548 -23.07 -3.74 -7.38
CA TYR A 548 -22.42 -2.71 -8.19
C TYR A 548 -23.41 -1.62 -8.64
N ASP A 549 -24.61 -1.99 -9.05
CA ASP A 549 -25.67 -1.04 -9.42
C ASP A 549 -26.04 -0.12 -8.24
N ARG A 550 -26.18 -0.69 -7.03
CA ARG A 550 -26.46 0.05 -5.79
C ARG A 550 -25.46 1.17 -5.54
N PHE A 551 -24.17 0.92 -5.77
CA PHE A 551 -23.10 1.91 -5.57
C PHE A 551 -22.79 2.73 -6.82
N GLN A 552 -23.62 2.64 -7.87
CA GLN A 552 -23.45 3.34 -9.14
C GLN A 552 -22.06 3.07 -9.74
N ILE A 553 -21.63 1.80 -9.73
CA ILE A 553 -20.37 1.37 -10.32
C ILE A 553 -20.70 0.75 -11.68
N THR A 554 -20.54 1.55 -12.73
CA THR A 554 -20.94 1.19 -14.09
C THR A 554 -20.10 0.04 -14.65
N ARG A 555 -20.62 -1.19 -14.54
CA ARG A 555 -20.01 -2.41 -15.11
C ARG A 555 -20.13 -2.54 -16.64
N ASN A 556 -20.70 -1.51 -17.29
CA ASN A 556 -20.93 -1.43 -18.73
C ASN A 556 -19.76 -0.80 -19.49
N SER A 557 -18.59 -0.59 -18.89
CA SER A 557 -17.41 -0.13 -19.63
C SER A 557 -17.05 -1.17 -20.70
N LEU A 558 -16.92 -0.72 -21.94
CA LEU A 558 -16.89 -1.56 -23.15
C LEU A 558 -15.61 -2.41 -23.30
N ALA A 559 -14.73 -2.40 -22.30
CA ALA A 559 -13.48 -3.14 -22.24
C ALA A 559 -13.71 -4.62 -21.84
N ASP A 560 -14.26 -5.36 -22.80
CA ASP A 560 -13.90 -6.73 -23.16
C ASP A 560 -12.63 -7.28 -22.42
N ILE A 561 -12.77 -8.35 -21.63
CA ILE A 561 -11.72 -8.79 -20.70
C ILE A 561 -10.64 -9.60 -21.43
N LEU A 562 -9.40 -9.11 -21.43
CA LEU A 562 -8.24 -9.80 -22.01
C LEU A 562 -7.82 -11.00 -21.15
N THR A 563 -7.64 -12.16 -21.77
CA THR A 563 -7.21 -13.42 -21.14
C THR A 563 -6.33 -14.23 -22.11
N ILE A 564 -5.87 -15.41 -21.70
CA ILE A 564 -5.03 -16.30 -22.52
C ILE A 564 -5.69 -17.66 -22.66
N GLY A 565 -6.01 -18.03 -23.89
CA GLY A 565 -6.58 -19.35 -24.22
C GLY A 565 -5.54 -20.34 -24.77
N LEU A 566 -6.05 -21.33 -25.51
CA LEU A 566 -5.19 -22.35 -26.15
C LEU A 566 -4.31 -21.78 -27.27
N GLY A 567 -4.76 -20.72 -27.94
CA GLY A 567 -4.09 -20.17 -29.13
C GLY A 567 -3.24 -18.91 -28.92
N GLY A 568 -3.29 -18.30 -27.74
CA GLY A 568 -2.74 -16.96 -27.49
C GLY A 568 -3.74 -16.10 -26.73
N LEU A 569 -3.69 -14.79 -26.97
CA LEU A 569 -4.63 -13.81 -26.43
C LEU A 569 -6.06 -14.11 -26.89
N GLU A 570 -6.99 -14.09 -25.95
CA GLU A 570 -8.43 -14.20 -26.17
C GLU A 570 -9.14 -13.09 -25.40
N VAL A 571 -10.35 -12.74 -25.84
CA VAL A 571 -11.14 -11.65 -25.28
C VAL A 571 -12.49 -12.19 -24.85
N ILE A 572 -12.85 -12.01 -23.57
CA ILE A 572 -14.11 -12.48 -23.00
C ILE A 572 -15.14 -11.36 -23.11
N ASN A 573 -16.10 -11.52 -24.03
CA ASN A 573 -17.28 -10.66 -24.04
C ASN A 573 -18.25 -11.11 -22.95
N ARG A 574 -18.55 -10.19 -22.03
CA ARG A 574 -19.23 -10.49 -20.77
C ARG A 574 -20.66 -11.04 -20.91
N ARG A 575 -21.34 -10.77 -22.03
CA ARG A 575 -22.69 -11.31 -22.31
C ARG A 575 -22.70 -12.82 -22.62
N GLN A 576 -21.56 -13.50 -22.59
CA GLN A 576 -21.40 -14.94 -22.84
C GLN A 576 -20.61 -15.67 -21.73
N SER A 577 -20.48 -15.06 -20.54
CA SER A 577 -19.55 -15.48 -19.48
C SER A 577 -19.85 -16.81 -18.79
N GLU A 578 -21.09 -17.34 -18.86
CA GLU A 578 -21.52 -18.59 -18.20
C GLU A 578 -20.68 -19.84 -18.58
N ASN A 579 -19.89 -19.78 -19.65
CA ASN A 579 -19.04 -20.87 -20.13
C ASN A 579 -17.52 -20.60 -20.04
N TYR A 580 -17.07 -19.70 -19.15
CA TYR A 580 -15.62 -19.47 -18.94
C TYR A 580 -14.96 -20.59 -18.11
N GLY A 581 -14.77 -21.74 -18.75
CA GLY A 581 -13.89 -22.80 -18.26
C GLY A 581 -12.43 -22.51 -18.62
N PHE A 582 -11.58 -22.35 -17.61
CA PHE A 582 -10.14 -22.27 -17.79
C PHE A 582 -9.57 -23.65 -18.13
N LEU A 583 -9.17 -23.84 -19.38
CA LEU A 583 -8.49 -25.03 -19.92
C LEU A 583 -8.96 -26.40 -19.39
N ASP A 584 -10.28 -26.61 -19.30
CA ASP A 584 -10.83 -27.95 -19.11
C ASP A 584 -10.49 -28.84 -20.34
N PRO A 585 -9.79 -29.98 -20.15
CA PRO A 585 -9.47 -30.92 -21.23
C PRO A 585 -10.70 -31.37 -22.04
N GLN A 586 -11.88 -31.46 -21.42
CA GLN A 586 -13.12 -31.91 -22.09
C GLN A 586 -13.67 -30.85 -23.06
N ASN A 587 -13.40 -29.57 -22.84
CA ASN A 587 -13.82 -28.49 -23.72
C ASN A 587 -12.92 -28.33 -24.98
N ILE A 588 -11.75 -28.99 -25.01
CA ILE A 588 -10.78 -28.88 -26.12
C ILE A 588 -11.32 -29.52 -27.41
N GLU A 589 -11.97 -30.69 -27.33
CA GLU A 589 -12.54 -31.34 -28.52
C GLU A 589 -13.79 -30.63 -29.02
N LYS A 590 -14.65 -30.16 -28.11
CA LYS A 590 -15.88 -29.42 -28.44
C LYS A 590 -15.56 -28.14 -29.23
N ARG A 591 -14.59 -27.34 -28.75
CA ARG A 591 -14.13 -26.12 -29.45
C ARG A 591 -13.35 -26.41 -30.74
N LYS A 592 -12.65 -27.56 -30.85
CA LYS A 592 -12.06 -28.01 -32.14
C LYS A 592 -13.14 -28.30 -33.18
N GLN A 593 -14.23 -28.97 -32.79
CA GLN A 593 -15.37 -29.25 -33.68
C GLN A 593 -16.14 -27.99 -34.08
N GLU A 594 -16.25 -26.98 -33.20
CA GLU A 594 -16.86 -25.69 -33.55
C GLU A 594 -16.00 -24.90 -34.54
N LYS A 595 -14.68 -24.86 -34.34
CA LYS A 595 -13.75 -24.23 -35.32
C LYS A 595 -13.72 -24.96 -36.66
N SER A 596 -13.92 -26.28 -36.71
CA SER A 596 -14.06 -27.00 -38.00
C SER A 596 -15.39 -26.69 -38.69
N LYS A 597 -16.52 -26.71 -37.98
CA LYS A 597 -17.84 -26.35 -38.53
C LYS A 597 -17.91 -24.91 -39.04
N ASN A 598 -17.24 -23.96 -38.37
CA ASN A 598 -17.17 -22.58 -38.86
C ASN A 598 -16.27 -22.44 -40.11
N ARG A 599 -15.21 -23.25 -40.26
CA ARG A 599 -14.44 -23.32 -41.52
C ARG A 599 -15.27 -23.89 -42.68
N GLU A 600 -16.10 -24.90 -42.44
CA GLU A 600 -17.00 -25.48 -43.46
C GLU A 600 -18.13 -24.53 -43.89
N LYS A 601 -18.58 -23.61 -43.01
CA LYS A 601 -19.56 -22.58 -43.38
C LYS A 601 -18.98 -21.49 -44.29
N VAL A 602 -17.66 -21.25 -44.23
CA VAL A 602 -16.97 -20.24 -45.06
C VAL A 602 -16.57 -20.78 -46.44
N SER A 603 -16.52 -22.10 -46.62
CA SER A 603 -16.03 -22.74 -47.87
C SER A 603 -17.10 -23.04 -48.94
N LYS A 604 -18.38 -22.64 -48.75
CA LYS A 604 -19.42 -22.76 -49.77
C LYS A 604 -19.65 -21.43 -50.52
N PRO A 605 -19.36 -21.35 -51.83
CA PRO A 605 -19.58 -20.12 -52.60
C PRO A 605 -21.08 -19.88 -52.83
N LYS A 606 -21.60 -18.71 -52.44
CA LYS A 606 -22.94 -18.25 -52.83
C LYS A 606 -22.97 -17.92 -54.32
N ARG A 607 -23.91 -18.49 -55.06
CA ARG A 607 -24.26 -18.09 -56.44
C ARG A 607 -24.98 -16.73 -56.44
N ASN A 608 -24.77 -15.95 -57.49
CA ASN A 608 -25.43 -14.67 -57.73
C ASN A 608 -26.95 -14.83 -57.94
N GLY A 609 -27.71 -13.87 -57.41
CA GLY A 609 -29.12 -13.60 -57.71
C GLY A 609 -29.46 -12.19 -57.22
N ARG A 610 -30.12 -11.38 -58.05
CA ARG A 610 -30.62 -10.03 -57.73
C ARG A 610 -32.08 -10.09 -57.32
N GLU A 611 -32.48 -9.21 -56.40
CA GLU A 611 -33.79 -8.58 -56.11
C GLU A 611 -33.65 -8.09 -54.63
N SER A 612 -33.67 -6.79 -54.29
CA SER A 612 -34.84 -5.88 -54.20
C SER A 612 -35.92 -6.46 -53.26
N GLU A 613 -36.37 -5.83 -52.16
CA GLU A 613 -36.12 -4.53 -51.51
C GLU A 613 -35.82 -4.78 -49.98
N GLU A 614 -35.67 -3.85 -49.02
CA GLU A 614 -35.84 -2.39 -48.94
C GLU A 614 -34.81 -1.75 -47.96
N LYS A 615 -35.22 -0.80 -47.08
CA LYS A 615 -34.43 -0.17 -46.00
C LYS A 615 -35.30 0.17 -44.78
N GLU A 616 -34.70 0.11 -43.59
CA GLU A 616 -34.73 1.11 -42.49
C GLU A 616 -34.15 0.44 -41.22
N ASP A 617 -33.49 1.08 -40.27
CA ASP A 617 -32.54 2.21 -40.24
C ASP A 617 -32.03 2.21 -38.78
N ALA A 618 -30.74 1.97 -38.55
CA ALA A 618 -30.16 2.04 -37.19
C ALA A 618 -29.24 3.27 -37.09
N LYS A 619 -29.73 4.32 -36.43
CA LYS A 619 -28.93 5.54 -36.19
C LYS A 619 -27.87 5.29 -35.12
N MET A 620 -26.63 5.61 -35.48
CA MET A 620 -25.52 5.77 -34.54
C MET A 620 -25.75 6.99 -33.63
N VAL A 621 -25.26 6.90 -32.39
CA VAL A 621 -25.04 8.07 -31.53
C VAL A 621 -23.54 8.20 -31.30
N SER A 622 -22.99 9.33 -31.75
CA SER A 622 -21.60 9.75 -31.52
C SER A 622 -21.60 11.00 -30.66
N GLY A 623 -20.82 11.03 -29.57
CA GLY A 623 -20.74 12.21 -28.71
C GLY A 623 -19.73 12.07 -27.58
N ALA A 624 -18.50 12.53 -27.83
CA ALA A 624 -17.56 12.97 -26.80
C ALA A 624 -17.05 14.36 -27.25
N PRO A 625 -16.92 15.35 -26.35
CA PRO A 625 -16.58 16.71 -26.74
C PRO A 625 -15.09 16.84 -27.09
N ALA A 626 -14.79 17.81 -27.96
CA ALA A 626 -13.43 18.25 -28.26
C ALA A 626 -13.32 19.75 -27.98
N ASP A 627 -12.18 20.17 -27.42
CA ASP A 627 -11.89 21.56 -27.08
C ASP A 627 -11.85 22.49 -28.29
N THR A 628 -12.28 23.73 -28.09
CA THR A 628 -11.93 24.86 -28.97
C THR A 628 -11.67 26.14 -28.17
N ASP A 629 -10.40 26.44 -27.94
CA ASP A 629 -9.93 27.81 -27.66
C ASP A 629 -9.76 28.58 -28.98
N ARG A 630 -10.43 29.73 -29.12
CA ARG A 630 -9.99 30.84 -29.99
C ARG A 630 -10.43 32.19 -29.43
N ILE A 631 -9.51 33.13 -29.45
CA ILE A 631 -9.66 34.54 -29.05
C ILE A 631 -9.95 35.38 -30.30
N ALA A 632 -10.88 36.34 -30.21
CA ALA A 632 -10.76 37.75 -30.67
C ALA A 632 -12.11 38.41 -31.07
N ASP A 633 -12.44 39.44 -30.30
CA ASP A 633 -12.95 40.76 -30.69
C ASP A 633 -14.40 41.05 -31.20
N ASP A 634 -14.86 42.19 -30.67
CA ASP A 634 -15.85 43.19 -31.11
C ASP A 634 -17.38 43.14 -30.79
N GLU A 635 -17.72 44.13 -29.95
CA GLU A 635 -18.83 45.11 -30.00
C GLU A 635 -20.30 44.76 -29.64
N LEU A 636 -20.66 45.28 -28.45
CA LEU A 636 -21.82 46.13 -28.13
C LEU A 636 -23.29 45.63 -28.21
N SER A 637 -23.98 46.00 -27.12
CA SER A 637 -25.41 46.39 -27.04
C SER A 637 -26.48 45.29 -27.06
N SER A 638 -27.70 45.51 -26.55
CA SER A 638 -28.15 46.18 -25.30
C SER A 638 -29.64 45.86 -25.11
N ASN A 639 -30.11 45.72 -23.86
CA ASN A 639 -31.53 45.71 -23.46
C ASN A 639 -32.39 44.57 -24.09
N THR A 640 -33.60 44.21 -23.64
CA THR A 640 -34.46 44.71 -22.55
C THR A 640 -35.33 43.57 -22.00
N GLU A 641 -35.85 43.78 -20.79
CA GLU A 641 -37.02 43.18 -20.13
C GLU A 641 -38.07 42.49 -21.02
N ASN A 642 -38.63 41.36 -20.55
CA ASN A 642 -40.03 41.31 -20.07
C ASN A 642 -40.46 39.94 -19.50
N THR A 643 -41.00 39.97 -18.28
CA THR A 643 -41.99 39.03 -17.71
C THR A 643 -43.35 39.75 -17.65
N PRO A 644 -44.47 39.13 -17.22
CA PRO A 644 -44.84 37.70 -17.12
C PRO A 644 -46.18 37.40 -17.84
N SER A 645 -46.67 36.15 -17.76
CA SER A 645 -48.11 35.88 -17.58
C SER A 645 -48.36 34.47 -17.06
N ALA A 646 -49.27 34.36 -16.09
CA ALA A 646 -49.68 33.10 -15.48
C ALA A 646 -51.04 32.65 -16.01
N THR A 647 -51.29 31.34 -16.06
CA THR A 647 -52.66 30.81 -15.96
C THR A 647 -52.62 29.46 -15.25
N SER A 648 -53.45 29.32 -14.23
CA SER A 648 -53.63 28.13 -13.39
C SER A 648 -54.55 27.09 -14.04
N VAL A 649 -54.41 25.82 -13.66
CA VAL A 649 -55.45 24.95 -13.04
C VAL A 649 -54.74 23.70 -12.46
N ASN A 650 -55.22 23.21 -11.31
CA ASN A 650 -54.71 22.02 -10.61
C ASN A 650 -55.31 20.71 -11.18
N ASP A 651 -54.61 19.57 -11.10
CA ASP A 651 -54.79 18.59 -10.00
C ASP A 651 -54.25 17.18 -10.34
N ILE A 652 -53.46 16.64 -9.40
CA ILE A 652 -53.35 15.22 -8.97
C ILE A 652 -53.07 14.12 -10.03
N SER A 653 -51.82 13.62 -10.03
CA SER A 653 -51.55 12.19 -9.78
C SER A 653 -50.11 11.98 -9.27
N GLU A 654 -49.95 11.14 -8.25
CA GLU A 654 -48.64 10.83 -7.63
C GLU A 654 -47.81 9.87 -8.52
N GLU A 655 -46.53 10.18 -8.75
CA GLU A 655 -45.49 9.18 -8.96
C GLU A 655 -44.21 9.58 -8.23
N VAL A 656 -43.69 8.67 -7.40
CA VAL A 656 -42.58 8.94 -6.48
C VAL A 656 -41.24 8.85 -7.23
N SER A 657 -40.72 9.99 -7.66
CA SER A 657 -39.34 10.11 -8.14
C SER A 657 -38.36 10.10 -6.96
N ASN A 658 -37.89 8.91 -6.59
CA ASN A 658 -36.74 8.74 -5.70
C ASN A 658 -35.42 8.92 -6.48
N SER A 659 -35.18 10.14 -6.96
CA SER A 659 -33.84 10.60 -7.35
C SER A 659 -33.20 11.32 -6.15
N PRO A 660 -32.01 10.95 -5.69
CA PRO A 660 -31.31 11.75 -4.68
C PRO A 660 -31.04 13.15 -5.25
N PRO A 661 -31.30 14.24 -4.51
CA PRO A 661 -30.94 15.57 -4.98
C PRO A 661 -29.41 15.71 -5.09
N PRO A 662 -28.90 16.62 -5.95
CA PRO A 662 -27.48 16.90 -6.02
C PRO A 662 -26.92 17.28 -4.64
N ILE A 663 -25.72 16.78 -4.31
CA ILE A 663 -25.08 17.03 -3.02
C ILE A 663 -24.69 18.51 -2.93
N GLN A 664 -25.56 19.32 -2.34
CA GLN A 664 -25.20 20.66 -1.87
C GLN A 664 -24.46 20.52 -0.53
N GLN A 665 -23.19 20.94 -0.51
CA GLN A 665 -22.51 21.21 0.76
C GLN A 665 -23.25 22.34 1.47
N SER A 666 -23.85 22.06 2.63
CA SER A 666 -24.42 23.10 3.47
C SER A 666 -23.30 23.77 4.28
N ASP A 667 -23.10 25.08 4.10
CA ASP A 667 -22.13 25.90 4.86
C ASP A 667 -22.46 26.03 6.37
N ARG A 668 -23.41 25.24 6.88
CA ARG A 668 -23.85 25.24 8.28
C ARG A 668 -23.31 24.01 8.99
N LEU A 669 -22.57 24.25 10.07
CA LEU A 669 -22.13 23.21 10.98
C LEU A 669 -23.31 22.49 11.67
N PRO A 670 -23.10 21.21 12.09
CA PRO A 670 -24.07 20.45 12.87
C PRO A 670 -24.43 21.16 14.19
N GLU A 671 -25.52 20.71 14.82
CA GLU A 671 -25.90 21.23 16.14
C GLU A 671 -25.21 20.44 17.25
N ARG A 672 -24.76 21.15 18.30
CA ARG A 672 -24.15 20.54 19.48
C ARG A 672 -25.23 20.07 20.45
N ASN A 673 -25.17 18.82 20.88
CA ASN A 673 -26.06 18.27 21.88
C ASN A 673 -25.69 18.79 23.28
N ASN A 674 -26.70 19.03 24.12
CA ASN A 674 -26.51 19.45 25.51
C ASN A 674 -26.65 18.25 26.46
N PHE A 675 -25.66 17.35 26.44
CA PHE A 675 -25.53 16.28 27.44
C PHE A 675 -25.51 16.86 28.87
N ARG A 676 -26.05 16.12 29.85
CA ARG A 676 -26.29 16.61 31.23
C ARG A 676 -25.31 15.95 32.21
N VAL A 677 -24.27 16.70 32.62
CA VAL A 677 -23.01 16.07 33.06
C VAL A 677 -22.50 16.47 34.46
N GLU A 678 -23.32 17.10 35.31
CA GLU A 678 -22.85 17.57 36.63
C GLU A 678 -22.85 16.47 37.71
N SER A 679 -21.75 16.35 38.47
CA SER A 679 -21.68 15.48 39.65
C SER A 679 -22.60 15.96 40.78
N ASN A 680 -23.65 15.20 41.08
CA ASN A 680 -24.49 15.45 42.25
C ASN A 680 -23.83 14.95 43.55
N SER A 681 -24.39 15.33 44.70
CA SER A 681 -23.97 14.79 46.00
C SER A 681 -24.29 13.30 46.07
N VAL A 682 -23.30 12.49 46.50
CA VAL A 682 -23.50 11.06 46.74
C VAL A 682 -24.46 10.88 47.92
N SER A 683 -25.70 10.49 47.62
CA SER A 683 -26.66 10.02 48.62
C SER A 683 -26.24 8.62 49.11
N PRO A 684 -26.42 8.30 50.41
CA PRO A 684 -26.21 6.95 50.91
C PRO A 684 -27.46 6.10 50.65
N GLU A 685 -27.36 5.05 49.83
CA GLU A 685 -28.47 4.13 49.52
C GLU A 685 -27.94 2.69 49.22
N PRO A 686 -28.80 1.69 48.92
CA PRO A 686 -29.08 0.58 49.84
C PRO A 686 -28.30 -0.72 49.44
N PRO A 687 -28.60 -1.95 49.93
CA PRO A 687 -27.65 -3.05 49.81
C PRO A 687 -27.51 -3.56 48.36
N ARG A 688 -26.26 -3.81 47.98
CA ARG A 688 -25.82 -4.24 46.64
C ARG A 688 -26.53 -5.51 46.17
N GLU A 689 -27.08 -5.48 44.95
CA GLU A 689 -27.16 -6.69 44.16
C GLU A 689 -25.74 -7.20 43.88
N PRO A 690 -25.48 -8.52 43.97
CA PRO A 690 -24.19 -9.06 43.55
C PRO A 690 -23.97 -8.74 42.07
N PRO A 691 -22.76 -8.33 41.63
CA PRO A 691 -22.47 -8.31 40.21
C PRO A 691 -22.75 -9.72 39.67
N GLU A 692 -23.45 -9.81 38.53
CA GLU A 692 -23.72 -11.08 37.87
C GLU A 692 -22.43 -11.91 37.79
N LYS A 693 -22.53 -13.23 37.99
CA LYS A 693 -21.40 -14.13 37.86
C LYS A 693 -21.02 -14.27 36.38
N ARG A 694 -20.35 -13.25 35.85
CA ARG A 694 -19.77 -13.25 34.51
C ARG A 694 -18.72 -14.36 34.42
N GLU A 695 -18.78 -15.14 33.35
CA GLU A 695 -17.79 -16.15 33.05
C GLU A 695 -16.45 -15.46 32.74
N LYS A 696 -15.36 -15.88 33.40
CA LYS A 696 -14.04 -15.27 33.20
C LYS A 696 -13.36 -15.82 31.96
N ILE A 697 -13.82 -15.37 30.79
CA ILE A 697 -13.16 -15.62 29.51
C ILE A 697 -11.81 -14.90 29.49
N GLU A 698 -10.73 -15.62 29.18
CA GLU A 698 -9.41 -14.99 29.03
C GLU A 698 -9.40 -14.11 27.77
N PRO A 699 -8.98 -12.84 27.83
CA PRO A 699 -8.98 -11.95 26.66
C PRO A 699 -7.94 -12.29 25.58
N HIS A 700 -6.91 -13.08 25.90
CA HIS A 700 -5.80 -13.39 24.99
C HIS A 700 -5.65 -14.89 24.72
N THR A 701 -5.11 -15.24 23.55
CA THR A 701 -4.76 -16.62 23.16
C THR A 701 -3.33 -16.68 22.60
N GLY A 702 -2.83 -17.90 22.34
CA GLY A 702 -1.53 -18.13 21.68
C GLY A 702 -0.35 -17.44 22.37
N ASN A 703 0.56 -16.91 21.55
CA ASN A 703 1.76 -16.20 22.00
C ASN A 703 1.42 -14.95 22.83
N LEU A 704 0.37 -14.21 22.47
CA LEU A 704 -0.04 -12.99 23.17
C LEU A 704 -0.47 -13.27 24.62
N LYS A 705 -1.09 -14.43 24.88
CA LYS A 705 -1.40 -14.88 26.25
C LYS A 705 -0.15 -15.14 27.08
N GLN A 706 0.87 -15.77 26.49
CA GLN A 706 2.14 -16.04 27.17
C GLN A 706 2.90 -14.73 27.43
N PHE A 707 2.92 -13.83 26.44
CA PHE A 707 3.50 -12.51 26.52
C PHE A 707 2.90 -11.66 27.67
N TYR A 708 1.59 -11.44 27.68
CA TYR A 708 0.97 -10.64 28.74
C TYR A 708 1.04 -11.30 30.12
N LYS A 709 1.20 -12.64 30.21
CA LYS A 709 1.51 -13.30 31.48
C LYS A 709 2.89 -12.87 32.02
N LEU A 710 3.92 -12.78 31.17
CA LEU A 710 5.25 -12.33 31.57
C LEU A 710 5.23 -10.86 32.03
N LEU A 711 4.55 -9.98 31.29
CA LEU A 711 4.40 -8.56 31.70
C LEU A 711 3.62 -8.41 33.01
N ARG A 712 2.51 -9.14 33.20
CA ARG A 712 1.73 -9.12 34.47
C ARG A 712 2.55 -9.61 35.67
N ASN A 713 3.52 -10.49 35.45
CA ASN A 713 4.47 -10.96 36.47
C ASN A 713 5.63 -9.97 36.74
N GLY A 714 5.78 -8.91 35.94
CA GLY A 714 6.95 -8.01 35.97
C GLY A 714 8.21 -8.61 35.34
N GLU A 715 8.11 -9.71 34.59
CA GLU A 715 9.24 -10.42 33.96
C GLU A 715 9.66 -9.77 32.62
N ASN A 716 9.77 -8.43 32.60
CA ASN A 716 9.84 -7.60 31.39
C ASN A 716 11.01 -7.99 30.44
N GLN A 717 12.16 -8.39 30.99
CA GLN A 717 13.30 -8.86 30.19
C GLN A 717 13.00 -10.19 29.47
N LYS A 718 12.29 -11.12 30.12
CA LYS A 718 11.85 -12.38 29.48
C LYS A 718 10.74 -12.13 28.45
N ALA A 719 9.90 -11.13 28.69
CA ALA A 719 8.89 -10.70 27.73
C ALA A 719 9.55 -10.17 26.44
N LEU A 720 10.64 -9.40 26.57
CA LEU A 720 11.44 -8.92 25.44
C LEU A 720 12.12 -10.07 24.68
N GLU A 721 12.74 -11.03 25.39
CA GLU A 721 13.36 -12.22 24.78
C GLU A 721 12.34 -13.08 24.02
N PHE A 722 11.16 -13.29 24.61
CA PHE A 722 10.04 -14.00 23.98
C PHE A 722 9.55 -13.27 22.72
N ALA A 723 9.38 -11.94 22.79
CA ALA A 723 8.93 -11.14 21.66
C ALA A 723 9.94 -11.13 20.49
N TRP A 724 11.25 -11.19 20.77
CA TRP A 724 12.29 -11.34 19.73
C TRP A 724 12.27 -12.69 19.03
N GLU A 725 12.14 -13.79 19.76
CA GLU A 725 12.02 -15.12 19.14
C GLU A 725 10.69 -15.26 18.37
N TRP A 726 9.58 -14.67 18.86
CA TRP A 726 8.33 -14.59 18.10
C TRP A 726 8.52 -13.81 16.78
N ARG A 727 9.07 -12.59 16.82
CA ARG A 727 9.35 -11.82 15.60
C ARG A 727 10.25 -12.56 14.62
N LYS A 728 11.23 -13.32 15.11
CA LYS A 728 12.18 -14.05 14.26
C LYS A 728 11.52 -15.16 13.44
N GLU A 729 10.51 -15.83 14.01
CA GLU A 729 9.71 -16.83 13.28
C GLU A 729 8.67 -16.17 12.36
N THR A 730 8.10 -15.02 12.75
CA THR A 730 7.11 -14.26 11.96
C THR A 730 7.43 -12.75 11.91
N PRO A 731 8.33 -12.30 11.00
CA PRO A 731 8.86 -10.92 11.00
C PRO A 731 7.83 -9.82 10.72
N GLU A 732 6.78 -10.15 9.97
CA GLU A 732 5.68 -9.24 9.57
C GLU A 732 4.48 -9.29 10.56
N ASP A 733 4.52 -10.10 11.63
CA ASP A 733 3.41 -10.23 12.60
C ASP A 733 3.27 -8.96 13.45
N ILE A 734 2.12 -8.30 13.29
CA ILE A 734 1.70 -7.10 14.03
C ILE A 734 1.79 -7.32 15.54
N LEU A 735 1.35 -8.47 16.05
CA LEU A 735 1.34 -8.78 17.48
C LEU A 735 2.76 -9.00 18.02
N ALA A 736 3.68 -9.55 17.22
CA ALA A 736 5.08 -9.68 17.59
C ALA A 736 5.79 -8.30 17.69
N LEU A 737 5.52 -7.40 16.74
CA LEU A 737 6.03 -6.02 16.76
C LEU A 737 5.47 -5.23 17.95
N LEU A 738 4.18 -5.41 18.27
CA LEU A 738 3.56 -4.83 19.46
C LEU A 738 4.16 -5.39 20.75
N ALA A 739 4.39 -6.70 20.82
CA ALA A 739 5.02 -7.33 21.98
C ALA A 739 6.44 -6.79 22.24
N LEU A 740 7.22 -6.50 21.18
CA LEU A 740 8.51 -5.82 21.30
C LEU A 740 8.36 -4.40 21.85
N GLY A 741 7.43 -3.61 21.28
CA GLY A 741 7.21 -2.23 21.72
C GLY A 741 6.72 -2.12 23.17
N ASP A 742 5.74 -2.96 23.55
CA ASP A 742 5.23 -3.07 24.91
C ASP A 742 6.34 -3.52 25.89
N SER A 743 7.23 -4.42 25.47
CA SER A 743 8.40 -4.84 26.27
C SER A 743 9.40 -3.72 26.50
N TYR A 744 9.81 -3.01 25.43
CA TYR A 744 10.73 -1.89 25.54
C TYR A 744 10.12 -0.75 26.37
N HIS A 745 8.82 -0.49 26.23
CA HIS A 745 8.11 0.49 27.05
C HIS A 745 8.09 0.08 28.54
N ALA A 746 7.81 -1.19 28.85
CA ALA A 746 7.85 -1.72 30.21
C ALA A 746 9.27 -1.73 30.83
N LEU A 747 10.31 -1.63 30.00
CA LEU A 747 11.72 -1.43 30.41
C LEU A 747 12.14 0.05 30.45
N ASN A 748 11.24 0.99 30.12
CA ASN A 748 11.48 2.43 29.94
C ASN A 748 12.46 2.79 28.80
N ASP A 749 12.71 1.88 27.85
CA ASP A 749 13.45 2.15 26.62
C ASP A 749 12.52 2.74 25.56
N HIS A 750 12.14 4.01 25.75
CA HIS A 750 11.25 4.72 24.84
C HIS A 750 11.81 4.84 23.40
N LYS A 751 13.15 4.74 23.23
CA LYS A 751 13.78 4.81 21.90
C LYS A 751 13.53 3.53 21.12
N ASN A 752 13.80 2.36 21.70
CA ASN A 752 13.51 1.10 21.01
C ASN A 752 12.00 0.78 20.98
N ALA A 753 11.20 1.26 21.95
CA ALA A 753 9.75 1.22 21.86
C ALA A 753 9.21 2.01 20.65
N THR A 754 9.72 3.24 20.42
CA THR A 754 9.40 4.03 19.21
C THR A 754 9.74 3.26 17.93
N ARG A 755 10.95 2.68 17.84
CA ARG A 755 11.36 1.88 16.67
C ARG A 755 10.47 0.64 16.49
N ALA A 756 10.07 -0.03 17.56
CA ALA A 756 9.16 -1.18 17.48
C ALA A 756 7.75 -0.77 17.01
N TYR A 757 7.15 0.30 17.53
CA TYR A 757 5.82 0.74 17.09
C TYR A 757 5.81 1.29 15.66
N THR A 758 6.82 2.07 15.27
CA THR A 758 6.95 2.58 13.89
C THR A 758 7.29 1.48 12.87
N SER A 759 7.72 0.30 13.31
CA SER A 759 7.84 -0.87 12.43
C SER A 759 6.49 -1.29 11.83
N LEU A 760 5.39 -1.02 12.51
CA LEU A 760 4.03 -1.24 11.99
C LEU A 760 3.73 -0.32 10.80
N VAL A 761 4.17 0.93 10.88
CA VAL A 761 4.05 1.91 9.80
C VAL A 761 4.89 1.51 8.59
N ASP A 762 6.01 0.82 8.82
CA ASP A 762 6.91 0.38 7.77
C ASP A 762 6.36 -0.79 6.93
N TYR A 763 5.80 -1.81 7.57
CA TYR A 763 5.20 -2.97 6.88
C TYR A 763 3.80 -2.70 6.33
N PHE A 764 3.09 -1.71 6.89
CA PHE A 764 1.70 -1.40 6.56
C PHE A 764 1.49 0.10 6.22
N PRO A 765 2.28 0.69 5.31
CA PRO A 765 2.36 2.15 5.14
C PRO A 765 1.09 2.79 4.56
N GLN A 766 0.19 2.02 3.94
CA GLN A 766 -1.10 2.52 3.46
C GLN A 766 -2.28 2.25 4.41
N ARG A 767 -2.10 1.38 5.41
CA ARG A 767 -3.15 0.97 6.36
C ARG A 767 -3.37 2.05 7.41
N ALA A 768 -4.39 2.87 7.21
CA ALA A 768 -4.73 3.98 8.09
C ALA A 768 -5.07 3.54 9.52
N ASP A 769 -5.61 2.33 9.70
CA ASP A 769 -5.85 1.69 11.00
C ASP A 769 -4.54 1.28 11.69
N ILE A 770 -3.65 0.55 11.00
CA ILE A 770 -2.34 0.19 11.57
C ILE A 770 -1.50 1.45 11.88
N ARG A 771 -1.64 2.50 11.06
CA ARG A 771 -1.09 3.83 11.35
C ARG A 771 -1.69 4.43 12.63
N ARG A 772 -3.01 4.55 12.76
CA ARG A 772 -3.65 5.07 13.99
C ARG A 772 -3.18 4.31 15.22
N TRP A 773 -3.14 2.98 15.15
CA TRP A 773 -2.67 2.13 16.22
C TRP A 773 -1.22 2.40 16.63
N ALA A 774 -0.30 2.55 15.67
CA ALA A 774 1.06 2.97 15.94
C ALA A 774 1.11 4.38 16.57
N GLY A 775 0.30 5.31 16.06
CA GLY A 775 0.15 6.66 16.61
C GLY A 775 -0.35 6.68 18.06
N GLU A 776 -1.31 5.83 18.43
CA GLU A 776 -1.79 5.69 19.80
C GLU A 776 -0.74 5.14 20.74
N LYS A 777 0.05 4.15 20.29
CA LYS A 777 1.19 3.61 21.05
C LYS A 777 2.30 4.65 21.22
N LEU A 778 2.58 5.45 20.20
CA LEU A 778 3.54 6.57 20.25
C LEU A 778 3.06 7.69 21.19
N LEU A 779 1.76 8.03 21.14
CA LEU A 779 1.09 8.97 22.05
C LEU A 779 1.20 8.51 23.52
N ALA A 780 0.94 7.22 23.80
CA ALA A 780 1.04 6.64 25.13
C ALA A 780 2.46 6.73 25.74
N ILE A 781 3.51 6.60 24.92
CA ILE A 781 4.90 6.76 25.36
C ILE A 781 5.42 8.21 25.31
N GLY A 782 4.56 9.18 24.97
CA GLY A 782 4.90 10.60 24.90
C GLY A 782 5.67 11.04 23.65
N ASN A 783 5.77 10.20 22.61
CA ASN A 783 6.38 10.57 21.33
C ASN A 783 5.34 11.19 20.39
N TYR A 784 4.93 12.43 20.71
CA TYR A 784 3.88 13.14 20.00
C TYR A 784 4.22 13.47 18.54
N LYS A 785 5.51 13.61 18.19
CA LYS A 785 5.92 13.99 16.83
C LYS A 785 5.66 12.86 15.84
N ASP A 786 6.12 11.66 16.16
CA ASP A 786 5.93 10.49 15.28
C ASP A 786 4.46 10.02 15.31
N ALA A 787 3.74 10.29 16.41
CA ALA A 787 2.29 10.12 16.47
C ALA A 787 1.56 11.05 15.47
N ILE A 788 1.90 12.34 15.43
CA ILE A 788 1.34 13.32 14.47
C ILE A 788 1.58 12.88 13.03
N ASP A 789 2.82 12.57 12.65
CA ASP A 789 3.20 12.06 11.32
C ASP A 789 2.30 10.90 10.88
N THR A 790 2.13 9.94 11.79
CA THR A 790 1.36 8.74 11.53
C THR A 790 -0.16 9.02 11.44
N PHE A 791 -0.69 9.91 12.30
CA PHE A 791 -2.11 10.31 12.27
C PHE A 791 -2.45 11.21 11.06
N GLU A 792 -1.56 12.09 10.62
CA GLU A 792 -1.76 12.91 9.42
C GLU A 792 -1.91 12.05 8.16
N ILE A 793 -1.04 11.05 7.99
CA ILE A 793 -1.12 10.11 6.86
C ILE A 793 -2.35 9.20 7.00
N SER A 794 -2.70 8.76 8.22
CA SER A 794 -3.96 8.04 8.47
C SER A 794 -5.18 8.86 8.07
N LEU A 795 -5.22 10.16 8.42
CA LEU A 795 -6.32 11.07 8.10
C LEU A 795 -6.41 11.36 6.59
N LYS A 796 -5.26 11.46 5.90
CA LYS A 796 -5.20 11.60 4.44
C LYS A 796 -5.78 10.35 3.74
N ASN A 797 -5.51 9.16 4.26
CA ASN A 797 -5.97 7.90 3.67
C ASN A 797 -7.43 7.54 4.06
N ARG A 798 -7.91 7.96 5.24
CA ARG A 798 -9.29 7.73 5.72
C ARG A 798 -9.89 9.02 6.33
N PRO A 799 -10.20 10.04 5.50
CA PRO A 799 -10.82 11.30 5.97
C PRO A 799 -12.27 11.15 6.43
N ASP A 800 -12.86 9.97 6.30
CA ASP A 800 -14.15 9.59 6.89
C ASP A 800 -14.02 9.00 8.30
N HIS A 801 -12.80 8.77 8.82
CA HIS A 801 -12.62 8.18 10.15
C HIS A 801 -12.58 9.23 11.28
N PRO A 802 -13.49 9.19 12.26
CA PRO A 802 -13.66 10.22 13.28
C PRO A 802 -12.52 10.26 14.32
N SER A 803 -12.06 9.12 14.83
CA SER A 803 -11.02 9.07 15.88
C SER A 803 -9.73 9.79 15.50
N THR A 804 -9.35 9.79 14.21
CA THR A 804 -8.11 10.41 13.75
C THR A 804 -8.10 11.92 13.99
N TYR A 805 -9.24 12.60 13.82
CA TYR A 805 -9.36 14.03 14.11
C TYR A 805 -9.12 14.33 15.58
N HIS A 806 -9.72 13.54 16.49
CA HIS A 806 -9.52 13.65 17.93
C HIS A 806 -8.06 13.40 18.34
N LEU A 807 -7.51 12.24 17.95
CA LEU A 807 -6.16 11.82 18.33
C LEU A 807 -5.08 12.77 17.80
N LEU A 808 -5.25 13.30 16.57
CA LEU A 808 -4.37 14.30 15.99
C LEU A 808 -4.48 15.66 16.70
N ALA A 809 -5.69 16.12 17.02
CA ALA A 809 -5.89 17.35 17.79
C ALA A 809 -5.21 17.30 19.17
N ILE A 810 -5.37 16.17 19.89
CA ILE A 810 -4.74 15.93 21.19
C ILE A 810 -3.20 15.87 21.05
N SER A 811 -2.68 15.27 19.98
CA SER A 811 -1.23 15.18 19.74
C SER A 811 -0.62 16.55 19.42
N TYR A 812 -1.27 17.36 18.57
CA TYR A 812 -0.90 18.77 18.34
C TYR A 812 -0.93 19.58 19.65
N LEU A 813 -1.99 19.42 20.45
CA LEU A 813 -2.16 20.10 21.74
C LEU A 813 -1.00 19.78 22.71
N LYS A 814 -0.51 18.52 22.74
CA LYS A 814 0.66 18.12 23.54
C LYS A 814 1.98 18.74 23.06
N LEU A 815 2.08 19.15 21.79
CA LEU A 815 3.21 19.94 21.27
C LEU A 815 2.98 21.46 21.32
N ASN A 816 1.86 21.94 21.88
CA ASN A 816 1.46 23.35 21.87
C ASN A 816 1.24 23.90 20.43
N LEU A 817 0.82 23.05 19.50
CA LEU A 817 0.48 23.40 18.11
C LEU A 817 -1.00 23.78 18.00
N TRP A 818 -1.36 24.89 18.67
CA TRP A 818 -2.76 25.28 18.90
C TRP A 818 -3.56 25.54 17.62
N LYS A 819 -2.93 26.13 16.60
CA LYS A 819 -3.58 26.44 15.33
C LYS A 819 -3.92 25.16 14.56
N ASP A 820 -3.03 24.18 14.61
CA ASP A 820 -3.18 22.90 13.91
C ASP A 820 -4.23 22.03 14.62
N ALA A 821 -4.20 22.00 15.96
CA ALA A 821 -5.26 21.41 16.80
C ALA A 821 -6.65 22.01 16.50
N HIS A 822 -6.75 23.35 16.43
CA HIS A 822 -8.01 24.02 16.06
C HIS A 822 -8.42 23.69 14.61
N SER A 823 -7.48 23.76 13.66
CA SER A 823 -7.73 23.51 12.24
C SER A 823 -8.24 22.10 11.96
N VAL A 824 -7.64 21.06 12.57
CA VAL A 824 -8.09 19.68 12.39
C VAL A 824 -9.48 19.44 12.98
N LEU A 825 -9.80 20.01 14.14
CA LEU A 825 -11.15 19.91 14.73
C LEU A 825 -12.21 20.61 13.87
N ILE A 826 -11.91 21.78 13.30
CA ILE A 826 -12.81 22.45 12.34
C ILE A 826 -12.99 21.62 11.06
N LYS A 827 -11.95 20.94 10.56
CA LYS A 827 -12.08 20.00 9.42
C LYS A 827 -12.99 18.82 9.78
N GLY A 828 -12.89 18.29 11.00
CA GLY A 828 -13.78 17.23 11.51
C GLY A 828 -15.23 17.70 11.64
N LEU A 829 -15.46 18.90 12.17
CA LEU A 829 -16.80 19.50 12.32
C LEU A 829 -17.52 19.75 10.97
N ASN A 830 -16.76 20.09 9.91
CA ASN A 830 -17.31 20.24 8.56
C ASN A 830 -17.48 18.92 7.80
N ARG A 831 -17.06 17.78 8.37
CA ARG A 831 -17.15 16.47 7.73
C ARG A 831 -18.53 15.85 7.95
N GLN A 832 -19.15 15.39 6.88
CA GLN A 832 -20.33 14.52 6.93
C GLN A 832 -19.86 13.09 7.22
N PHE A 833 -20.13 12.61 8.43
CA PHE A 833 -19.94 11.20 8.79
C PHE A 833 -21.24 10.41 8.55
N PRO A 834 -21.16 9.06 8.39
CA PRO A 834 -22.33 8.19 8.42
C PRO A 834 -23.25 8.48 9.64
N PRO A 835 -24.58 8.34 9.52
CA PRO A 835 -25.53 8.69 10.59
C PRO A 835 -25.32 7.99 11.95
N ARG A 836 -24.55 6.90 12.00
CA ARG A 836 -24.17 6.22 13.26
C ARG A 836 -23.15 7.02 14.11
N PHE A 837 -22.53 8.06 13.55
CA PHE A 837 -21.49 8.86 14.21
C PHE A 837 -21.95 10.28 14.58
N GLN A 838 -23.26 10.50 14.81
CA GLN A 838 -23.80 11.84 15.10
C GLN A 838 -23.19 12.48 16.37
N SER A 839 -22.97 11.69 17.42
CA SER A 839 -22.32 12.15 18.66
C SER A 839 -20.82 12.48 18.55
N VAL A 840 -20.14 12.14 17.46
CA VAL A 840 -18.73 12.49 17.26
C VAL A 840 -18.52 14.00 17.21
N HIS A 841 -19.46 14.74 16.61
CA HIS A 841 -19.36 16.20 16.52
C HIS A 841 -19.33 16.86 17.92
N ASP A 842 -19.97 16.27 18.93
CA ASP A 842 -19.91 16.75 20.31
C ASP A 842 -18.54 16.54 20.96
N ILE A 843 -17.84 15.45 20.62
CA ILE A 843 -16.44 15.22 21.04
C ILE A 843 -15.55 16.32 20.46
N PHE A 844 -15.70 16.64 19.17
CA PHE A 844 -14.94 17.70 18.52
C PHE A 844 -15.26 19.09 19.09
N TYR A 845 -16.52 19.37 19.46
CA TYR A 845 -16.88 20.60 20.15
C TYR A 845 -16.26 20.70 21.56
N ASP A 846 -16.19 19.61 22.31
CA ASP A 846 -15.55 19.59 23.63
C ASP A 846 -14.02 19.72 23.54
N ASP A 847 -13.39 19.13 22.52
CA ASP A 847 -11.96 19.33 22.25
C ASP A 847 -11.65 20.75 21.80
N LEU A 848 -12.55 21.38 21.01
CA LEU A 848 -12.41 22.77 20.59
C LEU A 848 -12.53 23.73 21.79
N ASP A 849 -13.50 23.49 22.67
CA ASP A 849 -13.64 24.20 23.95
C ASP A 849 -12.39 24.02 24.83
N LEU A 850 -11.78 22.82 24.84
CA LEU A 850 -10.57 22.52 25.61
C LEU A 850 -9.35 23.27 25.05
N VAL A 851 -9.10 23.17 23.75
CA VAL A 851 -8.01 23.88 23.05
C VAL A 851 -8.14 25.39 23.28
N TYR A 852 -9.34 25.95 23.13
CA TYR A 852 -9.60 27.37 23.37
C TYR A 852 -9.38 27.77 24.82
N THR A 853 -9.95 27.03 25.78
CA THR A 853 -9.85 27.36 27.22
C THR A 853 -8.39 27.37 27.68
N ILE A 854 -7.62 26.32 27.32
CA ILE A 854 -6.20 26.23 27.71
C ILE A 854 -5.38 27.34 27.02
N ALA A 855 -5.58 27.60 25.72
CA ALA A 855 -4.86 28.64 24.99
C ALA A 855 -5.10 30.03 25.58
N LYS A 856 -6.37 30.40 25.80
CA LYS A 856 -6.78 31.66 26.42
C LYS A 856 -6.17 31.84 27.81
N ASN A 857 -6.26 30.81 28.66
CA ASN A 857 -5.72 30.84 30.02
C ASN A 857 -4.18 30.72 30.07
N SER A 858 -3.54 30.42 28.92
CA SER A 858 -2.09 30.48 28.70
C SER A 858 -1.65 31.80 28.02
N GLY A 859 -2.57 32.75 27.80
CA GLY A 859 -2.26 34.06 27.21
C GLY A 859 -2.11 34.06 25.68
N ILE A 860 -2.58 33.02 24.99
CA ILE A 860 -2.43 32.87 23.54
C ILE A 860 -3.63 33.49 22.84
N THR A 861 -3.41 34.63 22.20
CA THR A 861 -4.46 35.45 21.56
C THR A 861 -4.76 35.08 20.10
N VAL A 862 -3.97 34.20 19.48
CA VAL A 862 -3.99 33.95 18.02
C VAL A 862 -4.99 32.85 17.59
N ILE A 863 -5.79 32.32 18.51
CA ILE A 863 -6.97 31.52 18.17
C ILE A 863 -8.15 32.48 18.12
N GLU A 864 -8.31 33.16 16.99
CA GLU A 864 -9.52 33.95 16.74
C GLU A 864 -10.73 33.01 16.85
N PRO A 865 -11.78 33.37 17.62
CA PRO A 865 -13.03 32.64 17.52
C PRO A 865 -13.49 32.74 16.05
N PRO A 866 -13.96 31.64 15.44
CA PRO A 866 -14.30 31.63 14.02
C PRO A 866 -15.28 32.74 13.68
N ASN A 867 -15.07 33.37 12.52
CA ASN A 867 -15.72 34.59 12.04
C ASN A 867 -17.22 34.69 12.40
N GLU A 868 -17.68 35.93 12.61
CA GLU A 868 -19.00 36.28 13.17
C GLU A 868 -20.21 35.61 12.48
N THR A 869 -20.05 35.09 11.27
CA THR A 869 -21.04 34.29 10.52
C THR A 869 -21.43 32.96 11.21
N ASN A 870 -20.60 32.39 12.10
CA ASN A 870 -20.92 31.13 12.78
C ASN A 870 -21.14 31.27 14.30
N ALA A 871 -22.24 31.93 14.69
CA ALA A 871 -22.64 32.14 16.09
C ALA A 871 -22.76 30.86 16.96
N LYS A 872 -22.83 29.66 16.35
CA LYS A 872 -22.87 28.35 17.02
C LYS A 872 -21.51 27.89 17.58
N LEU A 873 -20.39 28.47 17.12
CA LEU A 873 -19.03 28.07 17.50
C LEU A 873 -18.47 28.79 18.74
N LYS A 874 -19.26 29.60 19.46
CA LYS A 874 -18.77 30.36 20.63
C LYS A 874 -18.24 29.39 21.71
N PRO A 875 -16.91 29.33 21.94
CA PRO A 875 -16.34 28.32 22.80
C PRO A 875 -16.73 28.57 24.27
N LYS A 876 -17.12 27.51 24.97
CA LYS A 876 -17.51 27.57 26.38
C LYS A 876 -16.26 27.51 27.25
N ASN A 877 -16.15 28.38 28.27
CA ASN A 877 -15.16 28.19 29.33
C ASN A 877 -15.46 26.84 30.03
N LEU A 878 -14.58 25.86 29.88
CA LEU A 878 -14.76 24.55 30.52
C LEU A 878 -14.58 24.63 32.05
N LYS A 879 -15.43 23.89 32.78
CA LYS A 879 -15.23 23.61 34.21
C LYS A 879 -14.20 22.48 34.37
N LYS A 880 -13.79 22.19 35.61
CA LYS A 880 -13.02 20.97 35.93
C LYS A 880 -13.77 19.74 35.45
N GLU A 881 -13.12 18.87 34.67
CA GLU A 881 -13.75 17.67 34.12
C GLU A 881 -12.77 16.50 33.93
N ILE A 882 -13.33 15.31 33.77
CA ILE A 882 -12.64 14.14 33.24
C ILE A 882 -13.45 13.57 32.07
N ARG A 883 -12.77 13.27 30.97
CA ARG A 883 -13.33 12.57 29.81
C ARG A 883 -12.59 11.24 29.62
N PHE A 884 -13.35 10.20 29.35
CA PHE A 884 -12.87 8.87 28.98
C PHE A 884 -13.33 8.64 27.54
N ILE A 885 -12.38 8.57 26.60
CA ILE A 885 -12.69 8.40 25.18
C ILE A 885 -12.10 7.07 24.73
N LEU A 886 -12.96 6.09 24.46
CA LEU A 886 -12.59 4.77 23.99
C LEU A 886 -12.57 4.78 22.46
N VAL A 887 -11.41 4.49 21.87
CA VAL A 887 -11.22 4.31 20.43
C VAL A 887 -10.89 2.87 20.13
N TRP A 888 -11.38 2.35 19.00
CA TRP A 888 -11.00 1.05 18.45
C TRP A 888 -11.07 1.06 16.92
N GLU A 889 -10.31 0.17 16.30
CA GLU A 889 -9.78 0.44 14.95
C GLU A 889 -10.56 -0.17 13.78
N THR A 890 -11.30 -1.27 13.99
CA THR A 890 -11.92 -2.03 12.89
C THR A 890 -13.44 -1.97 12.94
N ASP A 891 -14.04 -1.79 11.77
CA ASP A 891 -15.46 -1.49 11.60
C ASP A 891 -16.39 -2.67 11.95
N ALA A 892 -15.86 -3.89 12.03
CA ALA A 892 -16.61 -5.12 12.34
C ALA A 892 -16.36 -5.65 13.76
N ASN A 893 -15.78 -4.83 14.64
CA ASN A 893 -15.69 -5.10 16.07
C ASN A 893 -16.81 -4.38 16.82
N ASP A 894 -17.22 -4.97 17.95
CA ASP A 894 -18.15 -4.36 18.89
C ASP A 894 -17.50 -4.34 20.28
N VAL A 895 -17.24 -3.15 20.82
CA VAL A 895 -16.42 -2.93 22.02
C VAL A 895 -17.12 -1.97 22.99
N ASP A 896 -17.81 -2.50 24.01
CA ASP A 896 -18.50 -1.67 25.00
C ASP A 896 -17.51 -1.02 25.97
N PHE A 897 -17.70 0.27 26.27
CA PHE A 897 -17.06 0.91 27.42
C PHE A 897 -17.82 0.67 28.73
N HIS A 898 -17.11 0.21 29.76
CA HIS A 898 -17.65 -0.03 31.11
C HIS A 898 -16.90 0.81 32.16
N ILE A 899 -17.64 1.60 32.95
CA ILE A 899 -17.10 2.40 34.05
C ILE A 899 -17.82 2.14 35.37
N TYR A 900 -17.06 2.01 36.46
CA TYR A 900 -17.57 1.83 37.81
C TYR A 900 -17.05 2.92 38.75
N ASP A 901 -17.89 3.44 39.63
CA ASP A 901 -17.51 4.40 40.68
C ASP A 901 -17.04 3.72 41.98
N LYS A 902 -16.59 4.52 42.96
CA LYS A 902 -16.16 4.04 44.29
C LYS A 902 -17.23 3.31 45.11
N SER A 903 -18.52 3.57 44.85
CA SER A 903 -19.64 2.95 45.56
C SER A 903 -19.92 1.55 45.00
N GLY A 904 -19.59 1.34 43.73
CA GLY A 904 -19.86 0.15 42.94
C GLY A 904 -20.92 0.38 41.86
N ASN A 905 -21.37 1.63 41.65
CA ASN A 905 -22.31 1.96 40.59
C ASN A 905 -21.63 1.77 39.24
N HIS A 906 -22.38 1.25 38.27
CA HIS A 906 -21.87 0.83 36.96
C HIS A 906 -22.62 1.56 35.85
N ALA A 907 -21.89 2.11 34.89
CA ALA A 907 -22.43 2.64 33.63
C ALA A 907 -21.75 1.98 32.42
N PHE A 908 -22.56 1.75 31.39
CA PHE A 908 -22.24 1.01 30.16
C PHE A 908 -23.37 1.24 29.13
N TYR A 909 -23.33 0.60 27.96
CA TYR A 909 -24.27 0.82 26.85
C TYR A 909 -25.75 0.93 27.26
N SER A 910 -26.26 0.03 28.13
CA SER A 910 -27.67 0.00 28.54
C SER A 910 -27.99 0.89 29.75
N LYS A 911 -26.99 1.32 30.53
CA LYS A 911 -27.13 2.28 31.64
C LYS A 911 -26.08 3.38 31.43
N LYS A 912 -26.39 4.34 30.56
CA LYS A 912 -25.44 5.37 30.07
C LYS A 912 -25.02 6.41 31.12
N GLU A 913 -25.59 6.40 32.31
CA GLU A 913 -25.35 7.40 33.36
C GLU A 913 -24.90 6.78 34.69
N LEU A 914 -23.97 7.45 35.38
CA LEU A 914 -23.60 7.15 36.76
C LEU A 914 -24.39 8.02 37.75
N GLU A 915 -24.83 7.43 38.86
CA GLU A 915 -25.49 8.16 39.96
C GLU A 915 -24.57 9.18 40.65
N SER A 916 -23.24 8.96 40.58
CA SER A 916 -22.23 9.95 40.95
C SER A 916 -22.16 11.18 40.02
N GLY A 917 -22.94 11.16 38.94
CA GLY A 917 -22.84 12.04 37.78
C GLY A 917 -21.84 11.52 36.75
N GLY A 918 -22.15 11.80 35.49
CA GLY A 918 -21.40 11.39 34.31
C GLY A 918 -22.30 10.67 33.30
N GLN A 919 -22.03 10.87 32.01
CA GLN A 919 -22.86 10.37 30.90
C GLN A 919 -22.01 9.86 29.73
N LEU A 920 -22.39 8.71 29.17
CA LEU A 920 -21.97 8.18 27.87
C LEU A 920 -22.79 8.87 26.76
N TYR A 921 -22.13 9.42 25.74
CA TYR A 921 -22.80 10.23 24.71
C TYR A 921 -23.76 9.40 23.84
N GLU A 922 -23.23 8.40 23.14
CA GLU A 922 -24.00 7.35 22.48
C GLU A 922 -23.30 6.00 22.69
N ASP A 923 -23.94 4.95 22.18
CA ASP A 923 -23.52 3.56 22.24
C ASP A 923 -23.29 3.14 20.78
N LEU A 924 -22.05 2.81 20.41
CA LEU A 924 -21.64 2.57 19.04
C LEU A 924 -21.56 1.06 18.75
N THR A 925 -22.73 0.41 18.74
CA THR A 925 -22.94 -1.05 18.53
C THR A 925 -22.50 -1.61 17.16
N GLY A 926 -21.63 -0.92 16.43
CA GLY A 926 -21.21 -1.31 15.09
C GLY A 926 -20.38 -0.24 14.40
N GLY A 927 -19.11 -0.53 14.20
CA GLY A 927 -18.14 0.35 13.57
C GLY A 927 -16.85 0.42 14.35
N TYR A 928 -16.00 1.38 13.98
CA TYR A 928 -14.93 1.90 14.83
C TYR A 928 -15.48 2.87 15.89
N GLY A 929 -14.71 3.11 16.97
CA GLY A 929 -14.98 4.21 17.91
C GLY A 929 -14.83 5.60 17.26
N PRO A 930 -15.05 6.73 17.98
CA PRO A 930 -14.92 6.87 19.43
C PRO A 930 -16.23 6.85 20.23
N GLU A 931 -16.21 6.21 21.40
CA GLU A 931 -17.18 6.46 22.47
C GLU A 931 -16.63 7.44 23.51
N CYS A 932 -17.47 8.34 24.04
CA CYS A 932 -17.07 9.33 25.04
C CYS A 932 -17.96 9.25 26.28
N PHE A 933 -17.34 9.01 27.44
CA PHE A 933 -17.95 9.19 28.76
C PHE A 933 -17.35 10.41 29.46
N ARG A 934 -18.19 11.38 29.83
CA ARG A 934 -17.75 12.64 30.45
C ARG A 934 -18.28 12.79 31.87
N ILE A 935 -17.49 13.38 32.76
CA ILE A 935 -17.88 13.75 34.13
C ILE A 935 -17.40 15.17 34.43
N ILE A 936 -18.31 16.10 34.72
CA ILE A 936 -17.98 17.45 35.18
C ILE A 936 -17.90 17.46 36.72
N ASN A 937 -16.86 18.09 37.25
CA ASN A 937 -16.52 18.17 38.68
C ASN A 937 -16.40 16.80 39.39
N PRO A 938 -15.62 15.82 38.88
CA PRO A 938 -15.57 14.45 39.40
C PRO A 938 -15.26 14.36 40.92
N LYS A 939 -16.03 13.54 41.64
CA LYS A 939 -15.96 13.34 43.12
C LYS A 939 -16.00 11.87 43.59
N ALA A 940 -16.24 10.92 42.69
CA ALA A 940 -16.49 9.51 43.03
C ALA A 940 -15.30 8.57 42.76
N PHE A 941 -14.08 9.10 42.85
CA PHE A 941 -12.84 8.34 42.77
C PHE A 941 -12.73 7.26 43.86
N PRO A 942 -12.13 6.08 43.57
CA PRO A 942 -11.57 5.71 42.27
C PRO A 942 -12.62 5.28 41.25
N TYR A 943 -12.35 5.54 39.96
CA TYR A 943 -13.10 4.95 38.84
C TYR A 943 -12.37 3.72 38.30
N ARG A 944 -13.08 2.60 38.16
CA ARG A 944 -12.56 1.35 37.56
C ARG A 944 -13.10 1.23 36.13
N LEU A 945 -12.25 0.80 35.20
CA LEU A 945 -12.49 0.92 33.76
C LEU A 945 -12.30 -0.46 33.11
N GLU A 946 -13.27 -0.90 32.32
CA GLU A 946 -13.20 -2.15 31.55
C GLU A 946 -13.60 -1.89 30.10
N ALA A 947 -13.01 -2.64 29.16
CA ALA A 947 -13.55 -2.81 27.80
C ALA A 947 -14.07 -4.23 27.66
N HIS A 948 -15.24 -4.39 27.06
CA HIS A 948 -15.88 -5.68 26.78
C HIS A 948 -15.91 -5.91 25.27
N TYR A 949 -15.57 -7.11 24.80
CA TYR A 949 -15.57 -7.44 23.37
C TYR A 949 -16.80 -8.27 23.04
N TYR A 950 -17.88 -7.61 22.64
CA TYR A 950 -19.16 -8.26 22.37
C TYR A 950 -19.07 -9.16 21.14
N SER A 951 -18.43 -8.67 20.06
CA SER A 951 -18.21 -9.49 18.86
C SER A 951 -16.89 -9.22 18.14
N ARG A 952 -16.30 -10.31 17.66
CA ARG A 952 -15.00 -10.37 17.00
C ARG A 952 -15.08 -10.15 15.49
N GLY A 953 -14.42 -9.09 15.03
CA GLY A 953 -14.23 -8.79 13.61
C GLY A 953 -13.26 -9.73 12.88
N PRO A 954 -13.16 -9.58 11.55
CA PRO A 954 -12.49 -10.53 10.65
C PRO A 954 -10.97 -10.58 10.83
N MET A 955 -10.36 -9.51 11.34
CA MET A 955 -8.95 -9.49 11.73
C MET A 955 -8.63 -10.43 12.89
N GLY A 956 -9.64 -10.85 13.67
CA GLY A 956 -9.49 -11.85 14.72
C GLY A 956 -8.99 -11.32 16.07
N TYR A 957 -8.93 -10.01 16.23
CA TYR A 957 -8.69 -9.31 17.48
C TYR A 957 -9.23 -7.87 17.39
N GLY A 958 -9.57 -7.30 18.54
CA GLY A 958 -9.83 -5.89 18.72
C GLY A 958 -8.60 -5.19 19.26
N MET A 959 -8.28 -4.05 18.64
CA MET A 959 -7.24 -3.12 19.08
C MET A 959 -7.89 -1.76 19.29
N GLY A 960 -7.51 -1.11 20.37
CA GLY A 960 -8.05 0.19 20.75
C GLY A 960 -7.35 0.77 21.97
N ALA A 961 -7.68 2.01 22.29
CA ALA A 961 -7.14 2.72 23.43
C ALA A 961 -8.20 3.51 24.17
N LEU A 962 -7.99 3.65 25.47
CA LEU A 962 -8.75 4.59 26.29
C LEU A 962 -7.91 5.84 26.52
N GLN A 963 -8.37 6.98 26.00
CA GLN A 963 -7.84 8.29 26.35
C GLN A 963 -8.52 8.77 27.63
N VAL A 964 -7.74 8.98 28.69
CA VAL A 964 -8.20 9.58 29.94
C VAL A 964 -7.72 11.01 29.99
N ILE A 965 -8.62 11.95 29.72
CA ILE A 965 -8.38 13.38 29.67
C ILE A 965 -8.82 14.01 30.98
N ARG A 966 -7.89 14.60 31.73
CA ARG A 966 -8.14 15.23 33.03
C ARG A 966 -7.81 16.72 32.96
N PHE A 967 -8.86 17.55 33.00
CA PHE A 967 -8.75 19.00 32.89
C PHE A 967 -9.14 19.70 34.20
N ASP A 968 -8.34 20.66 34.65
CA ASP A 968 -8.52 21.35 35.93
C ASP A 968 -9.61 22.45 35.93
N GLY A 969 -10.07 22.89 34.76
CA GLY A 969 -10.96 24.05 34.59
C GLY A 969 -10.22 25.35 34.25
N GLU A 970 -8.89 25.32 34.20
CA GLU A 970 -8.05 26.49 33.88
C GLU A 970 -7.12 26.18 32.69
N LYS A 971 -6.02 25.47 32.92
CA LYS A 971 -4.98 25.22 31.89
C LYS A 971 -4.20 23.93 32.07
N LYS A 972 -4.34 23.22 33.19
CA LYS A 972 -3.62 21.96 33.41
C LYS A 972 -4.37 20.82 32.74
N LEU A 973 -3.73 20.23 31.73
CA LEU A 973 -4.21 19.08 31.01
C LEU A 973 -3.32 17.86 31.26
N ASP A 974 -3.81 16.94 32.07
CA ASP A 974 -3.25 15.60 32.17
C ASP A 974 -3.94 14.67 31.15
N LEU A 975 -3.14 13.81 30.50
CA LEU A 975 -3.59 12.86 29.49
C LEU A 975 -2.89 11.54 29.74
N GLU A 976 -3.66 10.47 29.76
CA GLU A 976 -3.17 9.11 29.91
C GLU A 976 -3.83 8.23 28.85
N THR A 977 -3.04 7.60 27.99
CA THR A 977 -3.52 6.66 26.98
C THR A 977 -3.31 5.24 27.48
N ARG A 978 -4.37 4.41 27.50
CA ARG A 978 -4.31 3.00 27.89
C ARG A 978 -4.72 2.11 26.73
N ASN A 979 -3.75 1.57 26.00
CA ASN A 979 -3.98 0.65 24.88
C ASN A 979 -4.39 -0.76 25.35
N PHE A 980 -5.18 -1.47 24.56
CA PHE A 980 -5.57 -2.86 24.79
C PHE A 980 -5.61 -3.69 23.50
N VAL A 981 -5.47 -5.01 23.63
CA VAL A 981 -5.65 -5.99 22.54
C VAL A 981 -6.52 -7.13 23.05
N ILE A 982 -7.69 -7.37 22.45
CA ILE A 982 -8.65 -8.41 22.88
C ILE A 982 -8.89 -9.41 21.75
N MET A 983 -8.98 -10.71 22.06
CA MET A 983 -9.02 -11.77 21.03
C MET A 983 -10.28 -12.65 21.08
N ASN A 984 -10.97 -12.74 22.21
CA ASN A 984 -12.05 -13.70 22.44
C ASN A 984 -13.37 -12.99 22.70
N ASP A 985 -14.44 -13.44 22.04
CA ASP A 985 -15.81 -12.95 22.25
C ASP A 985 -16.24 -13.10 23.71
N GLY A 986 -16.98 -12.11 24.22
CA GLY A 986 -17.44 -12.03 25.62
C GLY A 986 -16.34 -11.79 26.65
N ALA A 987 -15.09 -11.59 26.24
CA ALA A 987 -13.99 -11.30 27.15
C ALA A 987 -14.00 -9.84 27.61
N TYR A 988 -13.46 -9.61 28.81
CA TYR A 988 -13.24 -8.29 29.38
C TYR A 988 -11.74 -8.02 29.53
N ILE A 989 -11.32 -6.80 29.24
CA ILE A 989 -10.00 -6.28 29.64
C ILE A 989 -10.19 -5.23 30.73
N ASP A 990 -9.46 -5.42 31.83
CA ASP A 990 -9.25 -4.42 32.86
C ASP A 990 -8.35 -3.31 32.30
N LEU A 991 -8.93 -2.14 32.05
CA LEU A 991 -8.23 -0.92 31.64
C LEU A 991 -7.70 -0.15 32.85
N GLY A 992 -7.72 -0.74 34.05
CA GLY A 992 -7.14 -0.22 35.26
C GLY A 992 -8.06 0.73 36.02
N THR A 993 -7.45 1.50 36.92
CA THR A 993 -8.15 2.40 37.84
C THR A 993 -7.64 3.83 37.70
N VAL A 994 -8.54 4.81 37.81
CA VAL A 994 -8.22 6.24 37.90
C VAL A 994 -8.57 6.73 39.30
N LYS A 995 -7.62 7.42 39.94
CA LYS A 995 -7.64 7.80 41.37
C LYS A 995 -7.78 9.31 41.56
#